data_AF-A0A8J6J4F4-F1
#
_entry.id   AF-A0A8J6J4F4-F1
#
_cell.length_a   1.000
_cell.length_b   1.000
_cell.length_c   1.000
_cell.angle_alpha   90.00
_cell.angle_beta   90.00
_cell.angle_gamma   90.00
#
_symmetry.space_group_name_H-M   'P 1'
#
loop_
_entity.id
_entity.type
_entity.pdbx_description
1 polymer ?
#
loop_
_entity_poly.entity_id
_entity_poly.type
_entity_poly.pdbx_seq_one_letter_code
_entity_poly.pdbx_strand_id
1 'polypeptide(L)'
;MKKLLQRLKRDCRGAVTVFVTLMLVPAVLISGTGVDLARLYVARSEIQDANQLAANATLASYDALLQDLYGLFGVMQTDGELAEMMEEYIRLALFGEDWNDRGMGTFSHFYGDASSLAVTAKAADEKNLENTEVLRRQIEEYVKFRAPAIIVNEVLDKLDTFEKIKEDAKVIKAKMDVDDKVDEIEKEYEKLYECIENVNKAKSTEAGAVSSVNSFIDRMRETIFDLFGTRDNYSSMVRDENDDGAEDYENKYKGLFDNLHAFVNGGTIKTGYVLGNEDDNGNYHKGYFTGSYHTDGVEKSIRDKKSELEKFISNHTLAKDSLKELVDLAEKAEKKRKELSDLLDDLENELNAGKCSSELKTGLTEQKNNNGKTYIENYRELLGYDIVPMAQAMQSYDEPQLNSTITMLENDVGYGDAKLFFIFSEIKALNESKDGYKIDLKIQNDEQKEKGQTPQKDNLEELYRIAPKKFQVPGDGFEVFQSSRFSSTHNKEFYEKLQEMFANQDKTAKKKSIIKGLEKAAGKIQKQFTGMLEFEPLGAWNYSPGAAANDGDTGFGSDGDWSGSGSAKSQAKKALNDSFLSQIADAGSGAADKLLLLTYDSEMFSCYATNEGYSGDEANEPTEKSMAGIPLGIKVNYFFQSELEYLCNGNPNDARANLKAVTGMIYLVRFVMDYTASFVVPSVNKTVADVEAAVSFLGPGAVAIGELVRLVMALGEGVSDVSRLKDGCTVTVMTKTDLNWHFSPKGIFDQIADGVVGEISDGDFGVKDNDKVGGFTYKDYLRLFLLLKSDSALAKRTADLIELNVTNYKEKIGENSDRSARESAMAAAERVDLRKAITDFSVTTTVDLKMLFLSMPVAQKGVNGVVPPGTKELVVTDYRGY
;
A
#
# COMPACT_ATOMS: atom_id res chain seq x y z
N MET A 1 83.82 -97.97 3.62
CA MET A 1 82.71 -97.37 4.41
C MET A 1 83.02 -97.13 5.90
N LYS A 2 83.70 -98.03 6.63
CA LYS A 2 83.98 -97.85 8.09
C LYS A 2 84.75 -96.56 8.48
N LYS A 3 85.71 -96.09 7.65
CA LYS A 3 86.47 -94.85 7.93
C LYS A 3 85.67 -93.55 7.71
N LEU A 4 84.59 -93.56 6.91
CA LEU A 4 83.70 -92.41 6.69
C LEU A 4 82.72 -92.26 7.88
N LEU A 5 82.16 -93.39 8.33
CA LEU A 5 81.25 -93.46 9.49
C LEU A 5 81.96 -93.18 10.82
N GLN A 6 83.25 -93.51 10.96
CA GLN A 6 84.02 -93.18 12.16
C GLN A 6 84.42 -91.71 12.27
N ARG A 7 84.56 -90.97 11.16
CA ARG A 7 84.72 -89.50 11.20
C ARG A 7 83.40 -88.83 11.62
N LEU A 8 82.27 -89.24 11.05
CA LEU A 8 80.93 -88.76 11.45
C LEU A 8 80.60 -89.03 12.93
N LYS A 9 80.99 -90.19 13.49
CA LYS A 9 80.68 -90.53 14.88
C LYS A 9 81.55 -89.78 15.92
N ARG A 10 82.68 -89.20 15.52
CA ARG A 10 83.57 -88.43 16.39
C ARG A 10 83.21 -86.93 16.42
N ASP A 11 82.55 -86.44 15.37
CA ASP A 11 82.06 -85.05 15.25
C ASP A 11 80.62 -84.83 15.80
N CYS A 12 79.90 -85.90 16.20
CA CYS A 12 78.52 -85.82 16.67
C CYS A 12 78.32 -85.71 18.19
N ARG A 13 79.38 -85.57 19.02
CA ARG A 13 79.20 -85.28 20.46
C ARG A 13 78.74 -83.83 20.63
N GLY A 14 77.45 -83.66 20.91
CA GLY A 14 76.80 -82.34 20.99
C GLY A 14 75.88 -82.04 19.82
N ALA A 15 75.80 -82.88 18.77
CA ALA A 15 74.93 -82.64 17.62
C ALA A 15 73.44 -82.57 18.01
N VAL A 16 72.99 -83.38 18.97
CA VAL A 16 71.62 -83.32 19.51
C VAL A 16 71.40 -82.01 20.27
N THR A 17 72.36 -81.59 21.11
CA THR A 17 72.29 -80.31 21.83
C THR A 17 72.29 -79.14 20.86
N VAL A 18 73.18 -79.12 19.86
CA VAL A 18 73.24 -78.07 18.83
C VAL A 18 71.95 -78.04 18.00
N PHE A 19 71.40 -79.19 17.61
CA PHE A 19 70.14 -79.28 16.88
C PHE A 19 68.94 -78.81 17.71
N VAL A 20 68.82 -79.24 18.97
CA VAL A 20 67.78 -78.77 19.90
C VAL A 20 67.94 -77.27 20.14
N THR A 21 69.16 -76.75 20.32
CA THR A 21 69.39 -75.30 20.49
C THR A 21 69.02 -74.54 19.21
N LEU A 22 69.36 -75.07 18.03
CA LEU A 22 68.98 -74.51 16.73
C LEU A 22 67.47 -74.53 16.47
N MET A 23 66.72 -75.46 17.07
CA MET A 23 65.25 -75.46 17.02
C MET A 23 64.60 -74.60 18.10
N LEU A 24 65.18 -74.57 19.30
CA LEU A 24 64.60 -73.91 20.47
C LEU A 24 64.80 -72.39 20.41
N VAL A 25 65.90 -71.90 19.83
CA VAL A 25 66.12 -70.46 19.62
C VAL A 25 65.04 -69.83 18.72
N PRO A 26 64.74 -70.35 17.50
CA PRO A 26 63.63 -69.86 16.69
C PRO A 26 62.27 -70.02 17.37
N ALA A 27 62.03 -71.13 18.08
CA ALA A 27 60.76 -71.37 18.77
C ALA A 27 60.50 -70.34 19.89
N VAL A 28 61.52 -70.03 20.69
CA VAL A 28 61.45 -69.01 21.75
C VAL A 28 61.34 -67.60 21.17
N LEU A 29 62.04 -67.31 20.07
CA LEU A 29 61.92 -66.02 19.38
C LEU A 29 60.50 -65.82 18.82
N ILE A 30 59.92 -66.81 18.13
CA ILE A 30 58.57 -66.72 17.55
C ILE A 30 57.50 -66.66 18.65
N SER A 31 57.59 -67.49 19.70
CA SER A 31 56.61 -67.46 20.78
C SER A 31 56.73 -66.19 21.64
N GLY A 32 57.96 -65.74 21.93
CA GLY A 32 58.22 -64.51 22.67
C GLY A 32 57.74 -63.26 21.94
N THR A 33 58.05 -63.15 20.65
CA THR A 33 57.51 -62.07 19.79
C THR A 33 56.01 -62.16 19.60
N GLY A 34 55.45 -63.38 19.49
CA GLY A 34 54.00 -63.60 19.42
C GLY A 34 53.27 -63.12 20.67
N VAL A 35 53.85 -63.33 21.87
CA VAL A 35 53.30 -62.80 23.14
C VAL A 35 53.37 -61.28 23.17
N ASP A 36 54.48 -60.67 22.73
CA ASP A 36 54.61 -59.22 22.66
C ASP A 36 53.62 -58.59 21.65
N LEU A 37 53.41 -59.22 20.48
CA LEU A 37 52.41 -58.80 19.51
C LEU A 37 50.98 -58.92 20.06
N ALA A 38 50.65 -60.05 20.69
CA ALA A 38 49.34 -60.24 21.31
C ALA A 38 49.07 -59.18 22.39
N ARG A 39 50.06 -58.90 23.25
CA ARG A 39 49.96 -57.82 24.26
C ARG A 39 49.83 -56.44 23.64
N LEU A 40 50.51 -56.18 22.54
CA LEU A 40 50.39 -54.90 21.83
C LEU A 40 48.97 -54.69 21.27
N TYR A 41 48.36 -55.73 20.69
CA TYR A 41 46.97 -55.65 20.23
C TYR A 41 45.97 -55.49 21.38
N VAL A 42 46.15 -56.23 22.48
CA VAL A 42 45.31 -56.11 23.68
C VAL A 42 45.44 -54.72 24.30
N ALA A 43 46.66 -54.23 24.52
CA ALA A 43 46.90 -52.89 25.07
C ALA A 43 46.29 -51.79 24.21
N ARG A 44 46.35 -51.92 22.88
CA ARG A 44 45.69 -50.98 21.96
C ARG A 44 44.17 -51.00 22.12
N SER A 45 43.57 -52.18 22.27
CA SER A 45 42.13 -52.34 22.53
C SER A 45 41.73 -51.74 23.87
N GLU A 46 42.51 -51.99 24.93
CA GLU A 46 42.25 -51.44 26.27
C GLU A 46 42.35 -49.91 26.29
N ILE A 47 43.33 -49.32 25.59
CA ILE A 47 43.42 -47.86 25.42
C ILE A 47 42.20 -47.33 24.66
N GLN A 48 41.75 -48.02 23.61
CA GLN A 48 40.57 -47.61 22.86
C GLN A 48 39.30 -47.65 23.72
N ASP A 49 39.11 -48.71 24.50
CA ASP A 49 37.97 -48.82 25.43
C ASP A 49 38.05 -47.74 26.53
N ALA A 50 39.24 -47.46 27.05
CA ALA A 50 39.49 -46.39 28.02
C ALA A 50 39.19 -44.99 27.42
N ASN A 51 39.62 -44.73 26.18
CA ASN A 51 39.29 -43.51 25.45
C ASN A 51 37.79 -43.34 25.29
N GLN A 52 37.07 -44.39 24.87
CA GLN A 52 35.61 -44.33 24.70
C GLN A 52 34.88 -44.12 26.02
N LEU A 53 35.34 -44.78 27.09
CA LEU A 53 34.79 -44.59 28.43
C LEU A 53 34.99 -43.15 28.91
N ALA A 54 36.22 -42.64 28.81
CA ALA A 54 36.55 -41.26 29.18
C ALA A 54 35.77 -40.25 28.35
N ALA A 55 35.70 -40.44 27.04
CA ALA A 55 34.92 -39.58 26.15
C ALA A 55 33.43 -39.57 26.52
N ASN A 56 32.82 -40.72 26.79
CA ASN A 56 31.43 -40.80 27.24
C ASN A 56 31.23 -40.16 28.62
N ALA A 57 32.20 -40.31 29.55
CA ALA A 57 32.16 -39.69 30.86
C ALA A 57 32.26 -38.15 30.78
N THR A 58 33.13 -37.64 29.91
CA THR A 58 33.23 -36.20 29.65
C THR A 58 31.97 -35.65 28.98
N LEU A 59 31.38 -36.34 28.01
CA LEU A 59 30.09 -35.96 27.44
C LEU A 59 28.93 -36.03 28.46
N ALA A 60 29.05 -36.83 29.51
CA ALA A 60 28.08 -36.81 30.61
C ALA A 60 28.21 -35.56 31.51
N SER A 61 29.33 -34.83 31.41
CA SER A 61 29.58 -33.56 32.10
C SER A 61 29.13 -32.36 31.26
N TYR A 62 27.99 -32.50 30.57
CA TYR A 62 27.36 -31.41 29.83
C TYR A 62 26.91 -30.28 30.76
N ASP A 63 26.73 -29.07 30.21
CA ASP A 63 26.16 -27.96 30.96
C ASP A 63 24.68 -28.23 31.30
N ALA A 64 24.43 -28.54 32.58
CA ALA A 64 23.09 -28.91 33.05
C ALA A 64 22.05 -27.81 32.84
N LEU A 65 22.45 -26.53 32.96
CA LEU A 65 21.54 -25.41 32.83
C LEU A 65 21.10 -25.23 31.37
N LEU A 66 22.03 -25.38 30.43
CA LEU A 66 21.72 -25.35 29.01
C LEU A 66 20.78 -26.51 28.60
N GLN A 67 20.99 -27.70 29.15
CA GLN A 67 20.12 -28.85 28.89
C GLN A 67 18.75 -28.71 29.56
N ASP A 68 18.68 -28.20 30.79
CA ASP A 68 17.42 -28.06 31.54
C ASP A 68 16.52 -26.96 30.95
N LEU A 69 17.10 -25.82 30.54
CA LEU A 69 16.32 -24.71 29.98
C LEU A 69 15.96 -24.93 28.51
N TYR A 70 16.87 -25.50 27.72
CA TYR A 70 16.77 -25.52 26.24
C TYR A 70 16.88 -26.90 25.61
N GLY A 71 17.22 -27.94 26.38
CA GLY A 71 17.37 -29.30 25.85
C GLY A 71 18.62 -29.52 24.99
N LEU A 72 19.59 -28.60 25.07
CA LEU A 72 20.81 -28.63 24.26
C LEU A 72 21.97 -29.22 25.06
N PHE A 73 22.84 -29.96 24.37
CA PHE A 73 24.02 -30.61 24.95
C PHE A 73 25.30 -29.95 24.47
N GLY A 74 26.15 -29.58 25.42
CA GLY A 74 27.47 -29.05 25.16
C GLY A 74 28.32 -29.08 26.43
N VAL A 75 29.61 -29.37 26.26
CA VAL A 75 30.59 -29.32 27.34
C VAL A 75 31.27 -27.96 27.32
N MET A 76 31.07 -27.18 28.38
CA MET A 76 31.58 -25.81 28.53
C MET A 76 33.01 -25.80 29.09
N GLN A 77 33.99 -26.35 28.35
CA GLN A 77 35.38 -26.46 28.81
C GLN A 77 36.38 -26.05 27.73
N THR A 78 37.58 -25.67 28.16
CA THR A 78 38.72 -25.46 27.26
C THR A 78 39.38 -26.78 26.88
N ASP A 79 40.13 -26.80 25.77
CA ASP A 79 40.87 -28.00 25.33
C ASP A 79 41.78 -28.58 26.45
N GLY A 80 42.38 -27.72 27.26
CA GLY A 80 43.24 -28.13 28.38
C GLY A 80 42.46 -28.84 29.50
N GLU A 81 41.32 -28.27 29.91
CA GLU A 81 40.45 -28.86 30.94
C GLU A 81 39.84 -30.19 30.48
N LEU A 82 39.44 -30.26 29.21
CA LEU A 82 39.00 -31.49 28.56
C LEU A 82 40.08 -32.59 28.61
N ALA A 83 41.33 -32.23 28.30
CA ALA A 83 42.44 -33.17 28.32
C ALA A 83 42.73 -33.67 29.74
N GLU A 84 42.74 -32.79 30.74
CA GLU A 84 42.95 -33.16 32.15
C GLU A 84 41.87 -34.11 32.66
N MET A 85 40.59 -33.82 32.37
CA MET A 85 39.47 -34.68 32.77
C MET A 85 39.56 -36.07 32.09
N MET A 86 39.86 -36.12 30.79
CA MET A 86 40.02 -37.39 30.08
C MET A 86 41.22 -38.18 30.57
N GLU A 87 42.33 -37.51 30.87
CA GLU A 87 43.51 -38.16 31.44
C GLU A 87 43.17 -38.85 32.76
N GLU A 88 42.40 -38.19 33.63
CA GLU A 88 41.95 -38.79 34.90
C GLU A 88 41.13 -40.06 34.66
N TYR A 89 40.13 -40.02 33.77
CA TYR A 89 39.30 -41.19 33.44
C TYR A 89 40.08 -42.30 32.74
N ILE A 90 40.96 -41.98 31.79
CA ILE A 90 41.80 -42.95 31.07
C ILE A 90 42.78 -43.61 32.03
N ARG A 91 43.39 -42.83 32.92
CA ARG A 91 44.31 -43.34 33.93
C ARG A 91 43.59 -44.29 34.88
N LEU A 92 42.42 -43.90 35.39
CA LEU A 92 41.59 -44.77 36.22
C LEU A 92 41.20 -46.06 35.49
N ALA A 93 40.78 -45.97 34.22
CA ALA A 93 40.34 -47.11 33.43
C ALA A 93 41.48 -48.09 33.11
N LEU A 94 42.66 -47.58 32.74
CA LEU A 94 43.79 -48.41 32.35
C LEU A 94 44.50 -49.05 33.54
N PHE A 95 44.51 -48.41 34.71
CA PHE A 95 45.28 -48.95 35.83
C PHE A 95 44.68 -48.88 37.25
N GLY A 96 43.42 -48.46 37.42
CA GLY A 96 42.63 -48.63 38.67
C GLY A 96 42.79 -47.51 39.71
N GLU A 97 42.26 -47.66 40.93
CA GLU A 97 42.39 -46.64 42.01
C GLU A 97 43.69 -46.82 42.82
N ASP A 98 44.06 -48.06 43.17
CA ASP A 98 45.20 -48.39 44.03
C ASP A 98 46.43 -48.85 43.24
N TRP A 99 47.17 -47.91 42.67
CA TRP A 99 48.36 -48.20 41.85
C TRP A 99 49.61 -48.53 42.65
N ASN A 100 49.65 -48.17 43.93
CA ASN A 100 50.87 -48.19 44.71
C ASN A 100 51.17 -49.53 45.41
N ASP A 101 50.31 -50.55 45.28
CA ASP A 101 50.54 -51.80 46.02
C ASP A 101 50.12 -53.08 45.26
N ARG A 102 50.66 -53.25 44.05
CA ARG A 102 50.52 -54.52 43.31
C ARG A 102 51.70 -55.44 43.60
N GLY A 103 51.49 -56.40 44.50
CA GLY A 103 52.46 -57.44 44.84
C GLY A 103 52.89 -58.33 43.65
N MET A 104 54.05 -58.98 43.78
CA MET A 104 54.60 -59.92 42.79
C MET A 104 53.59 -61.01 42.40
N GLY A 105 53.12 -60.98 41.15
CA GLY A 105 52.24 -62.01 40.59
C GLY A 105 51.01 -61.49 39.83
N THR A 106 50.73 -60.18 39.88
CA THR A 106 49.66 -59.57 39.07
C THR A 106 50.16 -59.29 37.65
N PHE A 107 49.59 -59.96 36.65
CA PHE A 107 49.86 -59.69 35.24
C PHE A 107 49.07 -58.43 34.81
N SER A 108 49.72 -57.27 34.84
CA SER A 108 49.22 -56.05 34.17
C SER A 108 49.69 -56.05 32.72
N HIS A 109 48.80 -55.77 31.76
CA HIS A 109 49.18 -55.63 30.35
C HIS A 109 50.15 -54.46 30.15
N PHE A 110 50.04 -53.41 30.96
CA PHE A 110 50.97 -52.29 31.06
C PHE A 110 52.00 -52.55 32.19
N TYR A 111 53.22 -52.90 31.81
CA TYR A 111 54.33 -53.18 32.73
C TYR A 111 55.29 -51.98 32.70
N GLY A 112 55.15 -51.03 33.62
CA GLY A 112 55.97 -49.81 33.60
C GLY A 112 55.36 -48.66 34.39
N ASP A 113 56.14 -47.58 34.49
CA ASP A 113 55.75 -46.34 35.16
C ASP A 113 54.63 -45.63 34.37
N ALA A 114 53.60 -45.18 35.09
CA ALA A 114 52.48 -44.40 34.59
C ALA A 114 52.92 -43.08 33.94
N SER A 115 54.13 -42.63 34.24
CA SER A 115 54.69 -41.34 33.81
C SER A 115 54.80 -41.14 32.30
N SER A 116 54.63 -42.20 31.50
CA SER A 116 54.62 -42.11 30.03
C SER A 116 53.24 -41.91 29.41
N LEU A 117 52.16 -41.94 30.21
CA LEU A 117 50.82 -41.61 29.72
C LEU A 117 50.77 -40.11 29.39
N ALA A 118 50.41 -39.81 28.15
CA ALA A 118 50.09 -38.46 27.71
C ALA A 118 48.74 -38.50 26.98
N VAL A 119 47.79 -37.69 27.45
CA VAL A 119 46.48 -37.54 26.82
C VAL A 119 46.39 -36.13 26.25
N THR A 120 45.90 -36.04 25.02
CA THR A 120 45.56 -34.77 24.39
C THR A 120 44.10 -34.84 23.95
N ALA A 121 43.32 -33.85 24.34
CA ALA A 121 41.97 -33.65 23.85
C ALA A 121 41.92 -32.37 23.02
N LYS A 122 41.23 -32.41 21.90
CA LYS A 122 41.00 -31.23 21.07
C LYS A 122 39.54 -31.17 20.67
N ALA A 123 38.88 -30.05 20.92
CA ALA A 123 37.59 -29.72 20.33
C ALA A 123 37.68 -29.82 18.80
N ALA A 124 36.66 -30.41 18.18
CA ALA A 124 36.60 -30.43 16.73
C ALA A 124 36.29 -29.01 16.21
N ASP A 125 37.06 -28.57 15.22
CA ASP A 125 36.91 -27.24 14.62
C ASP A 125 35.47 -27.08 14.09
N GLU A 126 34.81 -25.97 14.42
CA GLU A 126 33.41 -25.66 14.05
C GLU A 126 32.34 -26.63 14.60
N LYS A 127 32.66 -27.46 15.60
CA LYS A 127 31.72 -28.37 16.28
C LYS A 127 31.35 -27.90 17.68
N ASN A 128 30.77 -26.72 17.73
CA ASN A 128 30.20 -26.11 18.93
C ASN A 128 28.80 -25.58 18.62
N LEU A 129 28.09 -25.10 19.64
CA LEU A 129 26.73 -24.59 19.48
C LEU A 129 26.64 -23.19 18.83
N GLU A 130 27.75 -22.49 18.58
CA GLU A 130 27.73 -21.30 17.70
C GLU A 130 27.47 -21.71 16.24
N ASN A 131 27.93 -22.89 15.82
CA ASN A 131 27.66 -23.38 14.48
C ASN A 131 26.16 -23.64 14.31
N THR A 132 25.52 -22.84 13.45
CA THR A 132 24.08 -22.90 13.21
C THR A 132 23.58 -24.27 12.74
N GLU A 133 24.40 -25.04 12.02
CA GLU A 133 24.03 -26.40 11.59
C GLU A 133 24.02 -27.38 12.77
N VAL A 134 25.00 -27.26 13.67
CA VAL A 134 25.11 -28.10 14.87
C VAL A 134 23.95 -27.79 15.82
N LEU A 135 23.71 -26.50 16.09
CA LEU A 135 22.59 -26.05 16.90
C LEU A 135 21.25 -26.53 16.34
N ARG A 136 21.01 -26.30 15.04
CA ARG A 136 19.79 -26.75 14.36
C ARG A 136 19.58 -28.25 14.51
N ARG A 137 20.63 -29.06 14.28
CA ARG A 137 20.52 -30.52 14.38
C ARG A 137 20.16 -30.98 15.79
N GLN A 138 20.74 -30.35 16.83
CA GLN A 138 20.36 -30.66 18.22
C GLN A 138 18.92 -30.26 18.52
N ILE A 139 18.49 -29.08 18.07
CA ILE A 139 17.09 -28.63 18.18
C ILE A 139 16.15 -29.62 17.49
N GLU A 140 16.48 -30.04 16.27
CA GLU A 140 15.69 -30.99 15.50
C GLU A 140 15.55 -32.33 16.24
N GLU A 141 16.63 -32.89 16.78
CA GLU A 141 16.57 -34.14 17.56
C GLU A 141 15.80 -33.95 18.89
N TYR A 142 15.93 -32.79 19.54
CA TYR A 142 15.15 -32.47 20.74
C TYR A 142 13.64 -32.41 20.44
N VAL A 143 13.25 -31.81 19.32
CA VAL A 143 11.85 -31.58 18.98
C VAL A 143 11.21 -32.76 18.25
N LYS A 144 11.98 -33.60 17.56
CA LYS A 144 11.53 -34.76 16.77
C LYS A 144 10.38 -35.58 17.35
N PHE A 145 10.40 -35.83 18.66
CA PHE A 145 9.38 -36.63 19.35
C PHE A 145 8.32 -35.80 20.08
N ARG A 146 8.52 -34.48 20.19
CA ARG A 146 7.63 -33.53 20.86
C ARG A 146 6.75 -32.76 19.87
N ALA A 147 7.23 -32.57 18.65
CA ALA A 147 6.62 -31.77 17.59
C ALA A 147 5.35 -32.36 16.95
N PRO A 148 5.25 -33.66 16.62
CA PRO A 148 4.20 -34.17 15.73
C PRO A 148 2.75 -33.88 16.18
N ALA A 149 2.50 -33.72 17.48
CA ALA A 149 1.17 -33.36 18.01
C ALA A 149 0.81 -31.87 17.82
N ILE A 150 1.82 -30.98 17.85
CA ILE A 150 1.67 -29.52 17.75
C ILE A 150 1.59 -29.11 16.26
N ILE A 151 2.46 -29.69 15.45
CA ILE A 151 2.65 -29.40 14.01
C ILE A 151 1.36 -29.56 13.20
N VAL A 152 0.69 -30.71 13.35
CA VAL A 152 -0.42 -31.10 12.45
C VAL A 152 -1.64 -30.23 12.68
N ASN A 153 -1.96 -29.91 13.94
CA ASN A 153 -3.17 -29.16 14.28
C ASN A 153 -2.96 -27.63 14.26
N GLU A 154 -1.74 -27.14 14.48
CA GLU A 154 -1.51 -25.70 14.72
C GLU A 154 -0.82 -24.94 13.59
N VAL A 155 -0.14 -25.61 12.64
CA VAL A 155 0.63 -24.90 11.59
C VAL A 155 0.21 -25.32 10.18
N LEU A 156 0.07 -26.63 9.91
CA LEU A 156 -0.19 -27.11 8.54
C LEU A 156 -1.59 -26.74 8.02
N ASP A 157 -2.65 -26.99 8.79
CA ASP A 157 -4.04 -26.65 8.40
C ASP A 157 -4.25 -25.13 8.19
N LYS A 158 -3.32 -24.32 8.70
CA LYS A 158 -3.35 -22.86 8.67
C LYS A 158 -2.60 -22.26 7.47
N LEU A 159 -1.65 -22.99 6.87
CA LEU A 159 -0.81 -22.53 5.75
C LEU A 159 -1.60 -22.34 4.45
N ASP A 160 -2.56 -23.22 4.17
CA ASP A 160 -3.44 -23.11 2.98
C ASP A 160 -4.19 -21.78 2.93
N THR A 161 -4.47 -21.19 4.10
CA THR A 161 -5.13 -19.89 4.20
C THR A 161 -4.20 -18.74 3.81
N PHE A 162 -2.90 -18.89 4.06
CA PHE A 162 -1.88 -17.87 3.76
C PHE A 162 -1.41 -17.89 2.31
N GLU A 163 -1.46 -19.05 1.65
CA GLU A 163 -1.15 -19.16 0.21
C GLU A 163 -2.03 -18.23 -0.64
N LYS A 164 -3.30 -18.05 -0.24
CA LYS A 164 -4.27 -17.20 -0.95
C LYS A 164 -4.13 -15.71 -0.67
N ILE A 165 -3.46 -15.30 0.41
CA ILE A 165 -3.39 -13.89 0.84
C ILE A 165 -2.74 -13.01 -0.22
N LYS A 166 -1.67 -13.49 -0.87
CA LYS A 166 -1.01 -12.73 -1.94
C LYS A 166 -1.93 -12.49 -3.13
N GLU A 167 -2.67 -13.51 -3.53
CA GLU A 167 -3.58 -13.43 -4.67
C GLU A 167 -4.80 -12.56 -4.32
N ASP A 168 -5.33 -12.67 -3.10
CA ASP A 168 -6.36 -11.77 -2.57
C ASP A 168 -5.87 -10.32 -2.53
N ALA A 169 -4.68 -10.06 -1.99
CA ALA A 169 -4.09 -8.73 -1.94
C ALA A 169 -3.93 -8.11 -3.34
N LYS A 170 -3.53 -8.92 -4.32
CA LYS A 170 -3.42 -8.51 -5.73
C LYS A 170 -4.78 -8.13 -6.31
N VAL A 171 -5.82 -8.94 -6.09
CA VAL A 171 -7.19 -8.67 -6.56
C VAL A 171 -7.77 -7.41 -5.87
N ILE A 172 -7.61 -7.29 -4.55
CA ILE A 172 -8.05 -6.12 -3.77
C ILE A 172 -7.41 -4.84 -4.31
N LYS A 173 -6.09 -4.87 -4.57
CA LYS A 173 -5.38 -3.72 -5.15
C LYS A 173 -5.89 -3.40 -6.55
N ALA A 174 -6.00 -4.38 -7.44
CA ALA A 174 -6.50 -4.18 -8.81
C ALA A 174 -7.92 -3.57 -8.80
N LYS A 175 -8.75 -4.01 -7.85
CA LYS A 175 -10.07 -3.43 -7.62
C LYS A 175 -9.99 -1.96 -7.15
N MET A 176 -9.08 -1.63 -6.23
CA MET A 176 -8.86 -0.23 -5.82
C MET A 176 -8.33 0.64 -6.97
N ASP A 177 -7.53 0.10 -7.89
CA ASP A 177 -7.10 0.77 -9.12
C ASP A 177 -8.29 1.08 -10.05
N VAL A 178 -9.25 0.15 -10.17
CA VAL A 178 -10.53 0.37 -10.86
C VAL A 178 -11.33 1.49 -10.20
N ASP A 179 -11.48 1.47 -8.87
CA ASP A 179 -12.20 2.51 -8.12
C ASP A 179 -11.58 3.90 -8.31
N ASP A 180 -10.24 4.01 -8.28
CA ASP A 180 -9.55 5.27 -8.54
C ASP A 180 -9.78 5.79 -9.96
N LYS A 181 -9.82 4.88 -10.94
CA LYS A 181 -10.11 5.24 -12.33
C LYS A 181 -11.55 5.71 -12.51
N VAL A 182 -12.51 5.12 -11.79
CA VAL A 182 -13.91 5.57 -11.74
C VAL A 182 -13.99 6.99 -11.18
N ASP A 183 -13.31 7.28 -10.06
CA ASP A 183 -13.23 8.63 -9.47
C ASP A 183 -12.62 9.66 -10.45
N GLU A 184 -11.59 9.24 -11.21
CA GLU A 184 -10.97 10.08 -12.24
C GLU A 184 -11.88 10.35 -13.44
N ILE A 185 -12.70 9.38 -13.85
CA ILE A 185 -13.69 9.54 -14.94
C ILE A 185 -14.80 10.48 -14.49
N GLU A 186 -15.32 10.31 -13.28
CA GLU A 186 -16.36 11.17 -12.73
C GLU A 186 -15.94 12.65 -12.73
N LYS A 187 -14.68 12.94 -12.37
CA LYS A 187 -14.12 14.30 -12.44
C LYS A 187 -14.04 14.87 -13.85
N GLU A 188 -13.83 14.06 -14.88
CA GLU A 188 -13.90 14.53 -16.27
C GLU A 188 -15.35 14.72 -16.72
N TYR A 189 -16.27 13.87 -16.26
CA TYR A 189 -17.70 14.02 -16.55
C TYR A 189 -18.29 15.29 -15.93
N GLU A 190 -17.87 15.67 -14.72
CA GLU A 190 -18.27 16.94 -14.09
C GLU A 190 -17.85 18.14 -14.96
N LYS A 191 -16.58 18.19 -15.41
CA LYS A 191 -16.09 19.24 -16.31
C LYS A 191 -16.82 19.23 -17.67
N LEU A 192 -17.10 18.05 -18.20
CA LEU A 192 -17.81 17.89 -19.46
C LEU A 192 -19.23 18.43 -19.35
N TYR A 193 -19.93 18.13 -18.25
CA TYR A 193 -21.25 18.67 -17.96
C TYR A 193 -21.26 20.19 -17.85
N GLU A 194 -20.30 20.77 -17.10
CA GLU A 194 -20.14 22.23 -17.00
C GLU A 194 -19.90 22.88 -18.37
N CYS A 195 -19.05 22.27 -19.19
CA CYS A 195 -18.77 22.73 -20.55
C CYS A 195 -20.02 22.66 -21.43
N ILE A 196 -20.79 21.55 -21.38
CA ILE A 196 -22.05 21.40 -22.12
C ILE A 196 -23.04 22.49 -21.72
N GLU A 197 -23.22 22.73 -20.41
CA GLU A 197 -24.13 23.76 -19.91
C GLU A 197 -23.73 25.17 -20.34
N ASN A 198 -22.43 25.43 -20.44
CA ASN A 198 -21.94 26.70 -20.95
C ASN A 198 -22.17 26.84 -22.46
N VAL A 199 -21.81 25.84 -23.25
CA VAL A 199 -22.00 25.83 -24.71
C VAL A 199 -23.48 25.92 -25.08
N ASN A 200 -24.38 25.26 -24.33
CA ASN A 200 -25.83 25.32 -24.54
C ASN A 200 -26.40 26.75 -24.47
N LYS A 201 -25.75 27.67 -23.73
CA LYS A 201 -26.18 29.08 -23.66
C LYS A 201 -26.06 29.80 -25.01
N ALA A 202 -25.22 29.30 -25.91
CA ALA A 202 -25.01 29.89 -27.23
C ALA A 202 -26.33 30.03 -28.01
N LYS A 203 -27.28 29.10 -27.87
CA LYS A 203 -28.62 29.20 -28.48
C LYS A 203 -29.35 30.49 -28.09
N SER A 204 -29.34 30.82 -26.80
CA SER A 204 -29.96 32.04 -26.29
C SER A 204 -29.16 33.29 -26.66
N THR A 205 -27.84 33.22 -26.67
CA THR A 205 -26.95 34.33 -27.07
C THR A 205 -27.10 34.66 -28.55
N GLU A 206 -27.21 33.66 -29.42
CA GLU A 206 -27.43 33.81 -30.86
C GLU A 206 -28.75 34.53 -31.15
N ALA A 207 -29.86 34.05 -30.55
CA ALA A 207 -31.16 34.69 -30.66
C ALA A 207 -31.15 36.13 -30.10
N GLY A 208 -30.47 36.34 -28.97
CA GLY A 208 -30.32 37.64 -28.33
C GLY A 208 -29.54 38.65 -29.19
N ALA A 209 -28.50 38.19 -29.90
CA ALA A 209 -27.73 39.03 -30.82
C ALA A 209 -28.60 39.58 -31.96
N VAL A 210 -29.39 38.72 -32.59
CA VAL A 210 -30.32 39.12 -33.67
C VAL A 210 -31.44 40.03 -33.15
N SER A 211 -32.00 39.70 -31.98
CA SER A 211 -33.03 40.53 -31.33
C SER A 211 -32.51 41.94 -31.00
N SER A 212 -31.27 42.05 -30.53
CA SER A 212 -30.62 43.34 -30.27
C SER A 212 -30.58 44.23 -31.52
N VAL A 213 -30.09 43.68 -32.64
CA VAL A 213 -30.05 44.41 -33.92
C VAL A 213 -31.45 44.85 -34.36
N ASN A 214 -32.43 43.96 -34.28
CA ASN A 214 -33.81 44.29 -34.63
C ASN A 214 -34.39 45.40 -33.76
N SER A 215 -34.07 45.45 -32.47
CA SER A 215 -34.50 46.52 -31.56
C SER A 215 -33.93 47.88 -31.95
N PHE A 216 -32.65 47.93 -32.33
CA PHE A 216 -32.05 49.17 -32.87
C PHE A 216 -32.73 49.60 -34.17
N ILE A 217 -33.05 48.67 -35.07
CA ILE A 217 -33.78 48.96 -36.31
C ILE A 217 -35.18 49.54 -36.02
N ASP A 218 -35.90 49.03 -35.02
CA ASP A 218 -37.20 49.60 -34.62
C ASP A 218 -37.07 51.04 -34.13
N ARG A 219 -36.10 51.30 -33.24
CA ARG A 219 -35.86 52.65 -32.71
C ARG A 219 -35.44 53.64 -33.79
N MET A 220 -34.63 53.20 -34.76
CA MET A 220 -34.27 54.01 -35.93
C MET A 220 -35.50 54.33 -36.78
N ARG A 221 -36.40 53.36 -36.98
CA ARG A 221 -37.65 53.57 -37.72
C ARG A 221 -38.57 54.59 -37.04
N GLU A 222 -38.76 54.47 -35.74
CA GLU A 222 -39.53 55.44 -34.96
C GLU A 222 -38.93 56.85 -35.09
N THR A 223 -37.60 56.95 -35.00
CA THR A 223 -36.89 58.23 -35.15
C THR A 223 -37.04 58.82 -36.56
N ILE A 224 -37.01 58.00 -37.61
CA ILE A 224 -37.24 58.44 -38.99
C ILE A 224 -38.69 58.91 -39.20
N PHE A 225 -39.66 58.24 -38.59
CA PHE A 225 -41.06 58.69 -38.60
C PHE A 225 -41.21 60.05 -37.91
N ASP A 226 -40.57 60.23 -36.76
CA ASP A 226 -40.55 61.49 -36.05
C ASP A 226 -39.84 62.60 -36.83
N LEU A 227 -38.73 62.30 -37.52
CA LEU A 227 -38.01 63.24 -38.40
C LEU A 227 -38.91 63.72 -39.54
N PHE A 228 -39.57 62.79 -40.23
CA PHE A 228 -40.47 63.14 -41.34
C PHE A 228 -41.66 63.98 -40.86
N GLY A 229 -42.32 63.58 -39.77
CA GLY A 229 -43.43 64.34 -39.20
C GLY A 229 -43.01 65.72 -38.68
N THR A 230 -41.82 65.82 -38.06
CA THR A 230 -41.25 67.10 -37.60
C THR A 230 -40.98 68.04 -38.77
N ARG A 231 -40.48 67.52 -39.90
CA ARG A 231 -40.28 68.30 -41.13
C ARG A 231 -41.59 68.81 -41.74
N ASP A 232 -42.65 68.02 -41.67
CA ASP A 232 -43.97 68.40 -42.17
C ASP A 232 -44.59 69.52 -41.33
N ASN A 233 -44.40 69.44 -40.01
CA ASN A 233 -44.83 70.50 -39.11
C ASN A 233 -44.00 71.77 -39.28
N TYR A 234 -42.68 71.66 -39.43
CA TYR A 234 -41.81 72.79 -39.78
C TYR A 234 -42.31 73.51 -41.04
N SER A 235 -42.56 72.74 -42.10
CA SER A 235 -43.05 73.30 -43.38
C SER A 235 -44.40 74.01 -43.23
N SER A 236 -45.27 73.52 -42.35
CA SER A 236 -46.54 74.19 -42.04
C SER A 236 -46.33 75.51 -41.30
N MET A 237 -45.47 75.53 -40.28
CA MET A 237 -45.17 76.75 -39.51
C MET A 237 -44.56 77.85 -40.38
N VAL A 238 -43.65 77.50 -41.30
CA VAL A 238 -43.06 78.46 -42.25
C VAL A 238 -44.12 79.05 -43.19
N ARG A 239 -45.07 78.24 -43.68
CA ARG A 239 -46.17 78.72 -44.54
C ARG A 239 -47.16 79.61 -43.81
N ASP A 240 -47.32 79.40 -42.51
CA ASP A 240 -48.17 80.21 -41.63
C ASP A 240 -47.44 81.48 -41.12
N GLU A 241 -46.23 81.78 -41.63
CA GLU A 241 -45.37 82.90 -41.22
C GLU A 241 -45.06 82.90 -39.70
N ASN A 242 -44.99 81.71 -39.08
CA ASN A 242 -44.64 81.51 -37.68
C ASN A 242 -43.16 81.10 -37.52
N ASP A 243 -42.28 82.09 -37.52
CA ASP A 243 -40.82 81.90 -37.43
C ASP A 243 -40.40 81.20 -36.14
N ASP A 244 -41.00 81.56 -35.00
CA ASP A 244 -40.67 80.98 -33.68
C ASP A 244 -41.04 79.50 -33.61
N GLY A 245 -42.22 79.12 -34.11
CA GLY A 245 -42.65 77.73 -34.21
C GLY A 245 -41.82 76.92 -35.22
N ALA A 246 -41.37 77.54 -36.30
CA ALA A 246 -40.47 76.91 -37.27
C ALA A 246 -39.08 76.64 -36.63
N GLU A 247 -38.51 77.60 -35.89
CA GLU A 247 -37.24 77.41 -35.17
C GLU A 247 -37.33 76.25 -34.16
N ASP A 248 -38.49 76.07 -33.52
CA ASP A 248 -38.72 75.00 -32.56
C ASP A 248 -38.71 73.60 -33.21
N TYR A 249 -39.38 73.43 -34.36
CA TYR A 249 -39.29 72.18 -35.11
C TYR A 249 -37.90 71.95 -35.71
N GLU A 250 -37.15 73.00 -36.04
CA GLU A 250 -35.75 72.87 -36.45
C GLU A 250 -34.87 72.32 -35.34
N ASN A 251 -35.05 72.80 -34.11
CA ASN A 251 -34.32 72.30 -32.94
C ASN A 251 -34.68 70.84 -32.62
N LYS A 252 -35.98 70.48 -32.71
CA LYS A 252 -36.43 69.09 -32.59
C LYS A 252 -35.80 68.19 -33.67
N TYR A 253 -35.78 68.66 -34.92
CA TYR A 253 -35.26 67.91 -36.06
C TYR A 253 -33.77 67.60 -35.92
N LYS A 254 -32.95 68.59 -35.54
CA LYS A 254 -31.51 68.40 -35.24
C LYS A 254 -31.31 67.36 -34.15
N GLY A 255 -32.07 67.44 -33.05
CA GLY A 255 -31.98 66.47 -31.96
C GLY A 255 -32.41 65.05 -32.34
N LEU A 256 -33.39 64.89 -33.22
CA LEU A 256 -33.78 63.57 -33.74
C LEU A 256 -32.74 63.00 -34.70
N PHE A 257 -32.04 63.84 -35.47
CA PHE A 257 -30.94 63.40 -36.33
C PHE A 257 -29.72 62.97 -35.50
N ASP A 258 -29.41 63.70 -34.43
CA ASP A 258 -28.42 63.30 -33.43
C ASP A 258 -28.76 61.91 -32.84
N ASN A 259 -30.05 61.67 -32.52
CA ASN A 259 -30.50 60.37 -32.01
C ASN A 259 -30.27 59.25 -33.03
N LEU A 260 -30.55 59.49 -34.32
CA LEU A 260 -30.33 58.51 -35.38
C LEU A 260 -28.85 58.11 -35.48
N HIS A 261 -27.93 59.08 -35.40
CA HIS A 261 -26.50 58.80 -35.35
C HIS A 261 -26.07 58.10 -34.06
N ALA A 262 -26.64 58.47 -32.91
CA ALA A 262 -26.35 57.86 -31.63
C ALA A 262 -26.83 56.40 -31.56
N PHE A 263 -27.96 56.04 -32.20
CA PHE A 263 -28.37 54.64 -32.33
C PHE A 263 -27.38 53.80 -33.14
N VAL A 264 -26.57 54.41 -34.01
CA VAL A 264 -25.51 53.72 -34.75
C VAL A 264 -24.21 53.66 -33.96
N ASN A 265 -23.67 54.83 -33.60
CA ASN A 265 -22.32 55.01 -33.05
C ASN A 265 -22.21 54.84 -31.53
N GLY A 266 -23.35 54.91 -30.85
CA GLY A 266 -23.42 55.19 -29.44
C GLY A 266 -23.40 56.71 -29.17
N GLY A 267 -23.97 57.11 -28.03
CA GLY A 267 -24.11 58.51 -27.68
C GLY A 267 -25.32 58.78 -26.80
N THR A 268 -25.78 60.04 -26.80
CA THR A 268 -26.91 60.49 -25.99
C THR A 268 -28.16 60.58 -26.86
N ILE A 269 -29.19 59.82 -26.49
CA ILE A 269 -30.53 59.90 -27.07
C ILE A 269 -31.33 60.94 -26.29
N LYS A 270 -31.85 61.95 -26.98
CA LYS A 270 -32.74 63.00 -26.45
C LYS A 270 -34.20 62.57 -26.59
N THR A 271 -35.02 62.77 -25.58
CA THR A 271 -36.42 62.29 -25.54
C THR A 271 -37.39 63.36 -25.05
N GLY A 272 -38.67 63.24 -25.45
CA GLY A 272 -39.76 64.05 -24.91
C GLY A 272 -39.62 65.53 -25.25
N TYR A 273 -39.55 65.87 -26.54
CA TYR A 273 -39.51 67.26 -26.98
C TYR A 273 -40.83 67.98 -26.63
N VAL A 274 -40.74 69.04 -25.84
CA VAL A 274 -41.85 69.93 -25.52
C VAL A 274 -41.76 71.14 -26.43
N LEU A 275 -42.83 71.42 -27.17
CA LEU A 275 -42.88 72.56 -28.07
C LEU A 275 -42.87 73.87 -27.30
N GLY A 276 -42.23 74.88 -27.87
CA GLY A 276 -42.21 76.22 -27.31
C GLY A 276 -43.60 76.87 -27.34
N ASN A 277 -43.83 77.78 -26.40
CA ASN A 277 -45.10 78.49 -26.27
C ASN A 277 -44.88 79.95 -25.90
N GLU A 278 -45.81 80.79 -26.33
CA GLU A 278 -45.87 82.19 -25.95
C GLU A 278 -46.46 82.31 -24.53
N ASP A 279 -45.85 83.15 -23.69
CA ASP A 279 -46.42 83.49 -22.38
C ASP A 279 -47.50 84.58 -22.49
N ASP A 280 -48.21 84.84 -21.39
CA ASP A 280 -49.28 85.84 -21.32
C ASP A 280 -48.80 87.29 -21.65
N ASN A 281 -47.48 87.51 -21.73
CA ASN A 281 -46.86 88.79 -22.05
C ASN A 281 -46.35 88.89 -23.50
N GLY A 282 -46.58 87.86 -24.32
CA GLY A 282 -46.17 87.82 -25.71
C GLY A 282 -44.71 87.42 -25.96
N ASN A 283 -44.01 86.86 -24.96
CA ASN A 283 -42.65 86.36 -25.14
C ASN A 283 -42.67 84.87 -25.45
N TYR A 284 -42.00 84.47 -26.54
CA TYR A 284 -41.87 83.07 -26.91
C TYR A 284 -40.79 82.36 -26.10
N HIS A 285 -41.17 81.29 -25.41
CA HIS A 285 -40.22 80.39 -24.73
C HIS A 285 -39.91 79.22 -25.66
N LYS A 286 -38.64 79.09 -26.08
CA LYS A 286 -38.20 78.03 -26.99
C LYS A 286 -38.45 76.64 -26.39
N GLY A 287 -38.86 75.70 -27.22
CA GLY A 287 -39.04 74.30 -26.81
C GLY A 287 -37.71 73.63 -26.50
N TYR A 288 -37.80 72.47 -25.83
CA TYR A 288 -36.63 71.74 -25.34
C TYR A 288 -36.94 70.25 -25.15
N PHE A 289 -35.89 69.44 -25.13
CA PHE A 289 -36.00 68.03 -24.75
C PHE A 289 -36.08 67.87 -23.24
N THR A 290 -37.09 67.14 -22.75
CA THR A 290 -37.33 66.95 -21.31
C THR A 290 -36.44 65.87 -20.68
N GLY A 291 -35.84 65.00 -21.48
CA GLY A 291 -34.99 63.92 -20.98
C GLY A 291 -33.94 63.47 -21.97
N SER A 292 -33.01 62.65 -21.47
CA SER A 292 -32.05 61.93 -22.31
C SER A 292 -31.59 60.63 -21.65
N TYR A 293 -31.10 59.69 -22.45
CA TYR A 293 -30.44 58.47 -21.99
C TYR A 293 -29.26 58.09 -22.88
N HIS A 294 -28.32 57.31 -22.34
CA HIS A 294 -27.16 56.84 -23.10
C HIS A 294 -27.46 55.53 -23.84
N THR A 295 -26.93 55.40 -25.06
CA THR A 295 -26.90 54.14 -25.79
C THR A 295 -25.49 53.83 -26.27
N ASP A 296 -25.12 52.54 -26.27
CA ASP A 296 -23.87 52.05 -26.82
C ASP A 296 -23.84 52.03 -28.36
N GLY A 297 -25.01 52.11 -28.99
CA GLY A 297 -25.17 52.01 -30.45
C GLY A 297 -25.09 50.57 -30.98
N VAL A 298 -25.67 50.38 -32.17
CA VAL A 298 -25.74 49.05 -32.80
C VAL A 298 -24.38 48.54 -33.26
N GLU A 299 -23.45 49.41 -33.70
CA GLU A 299 -22.10 48.97 -34.13
C GLU A 299 -21.32 48.34 -32.98
N LYS A 300 -21.39 48.94 -31.79
CA LYS A 300 -20.77 48.37 -30.58
C LYS A 300 -21.53 47.12 -30.13
N SER A 301 -22.86 47.15 -30.13
CA SER A 301 -23.66 45.97 -29.76
C SER A 301 -23.36 44.75 -30.63
N ILE A 302 -23.26 44.93 -31.96
CA ILE A 302 -22.87 43.88 -32.91
C ILE A 302 -21.48 43.34 -32.58
N ARG A 303 -20.50 44.22 -32.35
CA ARG A 303 -19.12 43.82 -32.02
C ARG A 303 -19.06 43.01 -30.73
N ASP A 304 -19.75 43.46 -29.70
CA ASP A 304 -19.77 42.79 -28.40
C ASP A 304 -20.46 41.43 -28.51
N LYS A 305 -21.58 41.35 -29.24
CA LYS A 305 -22.32 40.10 -29.46
C LYS A 305 -21.56 39.11 -30.33
N LYS A 306 -20.90 39.58 -31.39
CA LYS A 306 -19.96 38.77 -32.18
C LYS A 306 -18.90 38.15 -31.28
N SER A 307 -18.22 38.97 -30.46
CA SER A 307 -17.17 38.47 -29.57
C SER A 307 -17.71 37.47 -28.55
N GLU A 308 -18.96 37.63 -28.11
CA GLU A 308 -19.63 36.66 -27.24
C GLU A 308 -19.87 35.32 -27.95
N LEU A 309 -20.31 35.33 -29.22
CA LEU A 309 -20.52 34.13 -30.03
C LEU A 309 -19.21 33.41 -30.39
N GLU A 310 -18.15 34.15 -30.73
CA GLU A 310 -16.83 33.59 -31.06
C GLU A 310 -16.23 32.77 -29.90
N LYS A 311 -16.51 33.14 -28.65
CA LYS A 311 -16.05 32.40 -27.46
C LYS A 311 -16.60 30.98 -27.40
N PHE A 312 -17.80 30.74 -27.93
CA PHE A 312 -18.38 29.39 -27.99
C PHE A 312 -17.74 28.52 -29.07
N ILE A 313 -17.11 29.10 -30.09
CA ILE A 313 -16.45 28.36 -31.17
C ILE A 313 -15.06 27.91 -30.74
N SER A 314 -14.18 28.87 -30.45
CA SER A 314 -12.78 28.61 -30.13
C SER A 314 -12.28 29.65 -29.13
N ASN A 315 -11.77 29.21 -27.98
CA ASN A 315 -11.32 30.16 -26.97
C ASN A 315 -9.87 30.62 -27.20
N HIS A 316 -9.65 31.94 -27.14
CA HIS A 316 -8.33 32.56 -27.00
C HIS A 316 -8.01 32.99 -25.56
N THR A 317 -8.96 32.83 -24.64
CA THR A 317 -8.78 33.07 -23.19
C THR A 317 -8.83 31.75 -22.42
N LEU A 318 -8.22 31.74 -21.23
CA LEU A 318 -8.07 30.58 -20.32
C LEU A 318 -9.39 29.93 -19.83
N ALA A 319 -10.56 30.36 -20.31
CA ALA A 319 -11.85 29.78 -19.94
C ALA A 319 -12.10 28.48 -20.75
N LYS A 320 -12.64 27.45 -20.11
CA LYS A 320 -12.67 26.06 -20.64
C LYS A 320 -14.07 25.67 -21.13
N ASP A 321 -14.65 26.47 -22.03
CA ASP A 321 -16.12 26.48 -22.23
C ASP A 321 -16.56 26.64 -23.71
N SER A 322 -15.80 26.07 -24.65
CA SER A 322 -16.07 26.19 -26.10
C SER A 322 -16.37 24.83 -26.75
N LEU A 323 -16.94 24.81 -27.96
CA LEU A 323 -17.16 23.61 -28.77
C LEU A 323 -15.86 22.82 -29.00
N LYS A 324 -14.73 23.52 -29.16
CA LYS A 324 -13.42 22.87 -29.26
C LYS A 324 -13.00 22.21 -27.95
N GLU A 325 -13.16 22.89 -26.81
CA GLU A 325 -12.82 22.30 -25.50
C GLU A 325 -13.76 21.14 -25.16
N LEU A 326 -15.02 21.17 -25.60
CA LEU A 326 -15.95 20.06 -25.45
C LEU A 326 -15.39 18.78 -26.08
N VAL A 327 -14.80 18.87 -27.28
CA VAL A 327 -14.12 17.74 -27.93
C VAL A 327 -12.85 17.34 -27.18
N ASP A 328 -12.02 18.30 -26.75
CA ASP A 328 -10.80 18.00 -25.99
C ASP A 328 -11.11 17.31 -24.64
N LEU A 329 -12.19 17.69 -23.96
CA LEU A 329 -12.68 17.04 -22.73
C LEU A 329 -13.26 15.66 -23.02
N ALA A 330 -14.00 15.49 -24.12
CA ALA A 330 -14.51 14.20 -24.55
C ALA A 330 -13.37 13.21 -24.84
N GLU A 331 -12.30 13.65 -25.51
CA GLU A 331 -11.11 12.83 -25.78
C GLU A 331 -10.39 12.42 -24.50
N LYS A 332 -10.25 13.34 -23.53
CA LYS A 332 -9.67 13.04 -22.21
C LYS A 332 -10.52 12.02 -21.44
N ALA A 333 -11.83 12.17 -21.46
CA ALA A 333 -12.76 11.25 -20.82
C ALA A 333 -12.68 9.85 -21.47
N GLU A 334 -12.64 9.78 -22.80
CA GLU A 334 -12.53 8.52 -23.55
C GLU A 334 -11.20 7.80 -23.29
N LYS A 335 -10.10 8.54 -23.19
CA LYS A 335 -8.81 7.96 -22.79
C LYS A 335 -8.90 7.27 -21.43
N LYS A 336 -9.49 7.92 -20.43
CA LYS A 336 -9.66 7.33 -19.09
C LYS A 336 -10.62 6.12 -19.09
N ARG A 337 -11.68 6.17 -19.90
CA ARG A 337 -12.59 5.03 -20.09
C ARG A 337 -11.88 3.82 -20.68
N LYS A 338 -10.98 4.03 -21.63
CA LYS A 338 -10.14 2.96 -22.18
C LYS A 338 -9.22 2.36 -21.11
N GLU A 339 -8.54 3.19 -20.32
CA GLU A 339 -7.72 2.73 -19.19
C GLU A 339 -8.56 1.94 -18.16
N LEU A 340 -9.81 2.35 -17.90
CA LEU A 340 -10.74 1.60 -17.05
C LEU A 340 -11.08 0.23 -17.64
N SER A 341 -11.29 0.15 -18.96
CA SER A 341 -11.55 -1.13 -19.65
C SER A 341 -10.39 -2.09 -19.47
N ASP A 342 -9.15 -1.62 -19.67
CA ASP A 342 -7.95 -2.44 -19.51
C ASP A 342 -7.82 -2.96 -18.07
N LEU A 343 -8.05 -2.09 -17.06
CA LEU A 343 -8.03 -2.48 -15.64
C LEU A 343 -9.14 -3.49 -15.27
N LEU A 344 -10.32 -3.37 -15.86
CA LEU A 344 -11.42 -4.31 -15.64
C LEU A 344 -11.13 -5.68 -16.26
N ASP A 345 -10.54 -5.70 -17.44
CA ASP A 345 -10.12 -6.94 -18.11
C ASP A 345 -9.02 -7.63 -17.29
N ASP A 346 -8.04 -6.88 -16.77
CA ASP A 346 -7.03 -7.40 -15.86
C ASP A 346 -7.65 -7.97 -14.56
N LEU A 347 -8.57 -7.23 -13.93
CA LEU A 347 -9.27 -7.69 -12.73
C LEU A 347 -10.06 -8.98 -12.98
N GLU A 348 -10.82 -9.06 -14.07
CA GLU A 348 -11.55 -10.28 -14.46
C GLU A 348 -10.60 -11.45 -14.72
N ASN A 349 -9.44 -11.22 -15.34
CA ASN A 349 -8.44 -12.27 -15.57
C ASN A 349 -7.89 -12.82 -14.25
N GLU A 350 -7.58 -11.96 -13.28
CA GLU A 350 -7.12 -12.39 -11.95
C GLU A 350 -8.20 -13.19 -11.21
N LEU A 351 -9.46 -12.78 -11.27
CA LEU A 351 -10.60 -13.51 -10.68
C LEU A 351 -10.85 -14.87 -11.35
N ASN A 352 -10.66 -14.94 -12.67
CA ASN A 352 -10.87 -16.16 -13.45
C ASN A 352 -9.72 -17.16 -13.31
N ALA A 353 -8.51 -16.71 -12.94
CA ALA A 353 -7.39 -17.59 -12.63
C ALA A 353 -7.69 -18.58 -11.47
N GLY A 354 -8.69 -18.26 -10.63
CA GLY A 354 -9.20 -19.17 -9.59
C GLY A 354 -8.25 -19.36 -8.40
N LYS A 355 -7.28 -18.45 -8.23
CA LYS A 355 -6.29 -18.50 -7.15
C LYS A 355 -6.68 -17.69 -5.92
N CYS A 356 -7.50 -16.65 -6.09
CA CYS A 356 -8.03 -15.87 -4.98
C CYS A 356 -9.12 -16.66 -4.22
N SER A 357 -9.47 -16.16 -3.04
CA SER A 357 -10.56 -16.69 -2.21
C SER A 357 -11.91 -16.66 -2.93
N SER A 358 -12.76 -17.61 -2.54
CA SER A 358 -14.13 -17.73 -3.06
C SER A 358 -14.99 -16.54 -2.67
N GLU A 359 -14.82 -16.04 -1.46
CA GLU A 359 -15.54 -14.93 -0.86
C GLU A 359 -15.33 -13.65 -1.69
N LEU A 360 -14.07 -13.35 -2.01
CA LEU A 360 -13.70 -12.20 -2.84
C LEU A 360 -14.22 -12.38 -4.28
N LYS A 361 -14.06 -13.57 -4.86
CA LYS A 361 -14.53 -13.87 -6.21
C LYS A 361 -16.05 -13.74 -6.35
N THR A 362 -16.80 -14.45 -5.52
CA THR A 362 -18.26 -14.44 -5.48
C THR A 362 -18.77 -13.04 -5.14
N GLY A 363 -18.10 -12.33 -4.21
CA GLY A 363 -18.42 -10.95 -3.87
C GLY A 363 -18.36 -10.00 -5.06
N LEU A 364 -17.35 -10.13 -5.92
CA LEU A 364 -17.16 -9.24 -7.07
C LEU A 364 -17.93 -9.65 -8.33
N THR A 365 -18.19 -10.95 -8.52
CA THR A 365 -18.70 -11.50 -9.79
C THR A 365 -20.11 -12.10 -9.73
N GLU A 366 -20.62 -12.43 -8.54
CA GLU A 366 -21.92 -13.12 -8.40
C GLU A 366 -22.90 -12.33 -7.53
N GLN A 367 -22.43 -11.69 -6.46
CA GLN A 367 -23.27 -10.86 -5.61
C GLN A 367 -23.74 -9.62 -6.37
N LYS A 368 -25.06 -9.43 -6.35
CA LYS A 368 -25.72 -8.31 -7.00
C LYS A 368 -26.07 -7.26 -5.97
N ASN A 369 -25.76 -6.01 -6.28
CA ASN A 369 -26.20 -4.88 -5.49
C ASN A 369 -27.72 -4.65 -5.64
N ASN A 370 -28.25 -3.61 -4.99
CA ASN A 370 -29.67 -3.26 -5.03
C ASN A 370 -30.21 -3.00 -6.45
N ASN A 371 -29.33 -2.72 -7.42
CA ASN A 371 -29.69 -2.50 -8.82
C ASN A 371 -29.66 -3.79 -9.66
N GLY A 372 -29.44 -4.96 -9.04
CA GLY A 372 -29.42 -6.26 -9.70
C GLY A 372 -28.18 -6.55 -10.53
N LYS A 373 -27.11 -5.75 -10.37
CA LYS A 373 -25.84 -5.84 -11.10
C LYS A 373 -24.69 -6.24 -10.18
N THR A 374 -23.72 -6.95 -10.72
CA THR A 374 -22.45 -7.25 -10.04
C THR A 374 -21.55 -6.00 -10.02
N TYR A 375 -20.48 -5.99 -9.22
CA TYR A 375 -19.54 -4.88 -9.18
C TYR A 375 -18.95 -4.59 -10.58
N ILE A 376 -18.49 -5.65 -11.24
CA ILE A 376 -17.94 -5.60 -12.60
C ILE A 376 -18.96 -5.04 -13.61
N GLU A 377 -20.20 -5.50 -13.57
CA GLU A 377 -21.27 -4.99 -14.45
C GLU A 377 -21.57 -3.50 -14.22
N ASN A 378 -21.50 -3.03 -12.98
CA ASN A 378 -21.66 -1.60 -12.68
C ASN A 378 -20.51 -0.78 -13.26
N TYR A 379 -19.25 -1.18 -13.07
CA TYR A 379 -18.11 -0.44 -13.64
C TYR A 379 -18.14 -0.42 -15.17
N ARG A 380 -18.51 -1.54 -15.81
CA ARG A 380 -18.64 -1.61 -17.28
C ARG A 380 -19.77 -0.73 -17.83
N GLU A 381 -20.75 -0.31 -17.03
CA GLU A 381 -21.75 0.67 -17.47
C GLU A 381 -21.12 2.03 -17.82
N LEU A 382 -20.02 2.41 -17.15
CA LEU A 382 -19.26 3.61 -17.53
C LEU A 382 -18.69 3.49 -18.93
N LEU A 383 -18.59 2.30 -19.52
CA LEU A 383 -18.05 2.05 -20.87
C LEU A 383 -19.12 2.05 -21.97
N GLY A 384 -20.40 2.28 -21.64
CA GLY A 384 -21.52 2.14 -22.58
C GLY A 384 -21.77 3.28 -23.59
N TYR A 385 -20.96 4.34 -23.63
CA TYR A 385 -21.16 5.52 -24.48
C TYR A 385 -19.89 5.88 -25.25
N ASP A 386 -20.02 6.34 -26.49
CA ASP A 386 -18.89 6.88 -27.23
C ASP A 386 -18.94 8.41 -27.18
N ILE A 387 -18.14 9.02 -26.31
CA ILE A 387 -18.29 10.44 -25.95
C ILE A 387 -17.74 11.35 -27.04
N VAL A 388 -16.67 10.93 -27.73
CA VAL A 388 -16.00 11.74 -28.75
C VAL A 388 -16.92 12.04 -29.94
N PRO A 389 -17.63 11.06 -30.54
CA PRO A 389 -18.62 11.32 -31.58
C PRO A 389 -19.76 12.24 -31.12
N MET A 390 -20.18 12.18 -29.85
CA MET A 390 -21.22 13.07 -29.33
C MET A 390 -20.77 14.54 -29.38
N ALA A 391 -19.55 14.82 -28.90
CA ALA A 391 -18.98 16.16 -28.92
C ALA A 391 -18.71 16.64 -30.36
N GLN A 392 -18.17 15.77 -31.21
CA GLN A 392 -17.89 16.07 -32.62
C GLN A 392 -19.16 16.31 -33.43
N ALA A 393 -20.25 15.59 -33.15
CA ALA A 393 -21.54 15.79 -33.81
C ALA A 393 -22.10 17.19 -33.54
N MET A 394 -22.02 17.65 -32.29
CA MET A 394 -22.41 19.01 -31.92
C MET A 394 -21.50 20.05 -32.59
N GLN A 395 -20.18 19.92 -32.42
CA GLN A 395 -19.22 20.85 -33.02
C GLN A 395 -19.40 20.98 -34.53
N SER A 396 -19.49 19.86 -35.25
CA SER A 396 -19.59 19.84 -36.72
C SER A 396 -20.83 20.56 -37.25
N TYR A 397 -21.90 20.63 -36.45
CA TYR A 397 -23.13 21.33 -36.82
C TYR A 397 -23.13 22.79 -36.34
N ASP A 398 -22.83 23.00 -35.06
CA ASP A 398 -23.05 24.29 -34.40
C ASP A 398 -21.93 25.30 -34.65
N GLU A 399 -20.69 24.86 -34.90
CA GLU A 399 -19.59 25.78 -35.23
C GLU A 399 -19.83 26.51 -36.57
N PRO A 400 -20.19 25.83 -37.68
CA PRO A 400 -20.60 26.50 -38.92
C PRO A 400 -21.83 27.40 -38.74
N GLN A 401 -22.80 26.99 -37.92
CA GLN A 401 -24.01 27.76 -37.66
C GLN A 401 -23.68 29.10 -36.97
N LEU A 402 -22.88 29.07 -35.89
CA LEU A 402 -22.43 30.29 -35.22
C LEU A 402 -21.63 31.21 -36.16
N ASN A 403 -20.74 30.64 -36.97
CA ASN A 403 -19.99 31.39 -37.99
C ASN A 403 -20.92 32.05 -39.01
N SER A 404 -22.02 31.39 -39.41
CA SER A 404 -23.03 31.98 -40.30
C SER A 404 -23.72 33.17 -39.65
N THR A 405 -24.08 33.07 -38.36
CA THR A 405 -24.69 34.19 -37.63
C THR A 405 -23.72 35.35 -37.46
N ILE A 406 -22.46 35.07 -37.11
CA ILE A 406 -21.39 36.08 -37.02
C ILE A 406 -21.22 36.80 -38.36
N THR A 407 -21.11 36.06 -39.46
CA THR A 407 -20.95 36.62 -40.80
C THR A 407 -22.12 37.53 -41.19
N MET A 408 -23.36 37.11 -40.88
CA MET A 408 -24.55 37.92 -41.10
C MET A 408 -24.50 39.23 -40.30
N LEU A 409 -24.19 39.14 -39.00
CA LEU A 409 -24.10 40.30 -38.10
C LEU A 409 -23.03 41.32 -38.54
N GLU A 410 -21.98 40.86 -39.22
CA GLU A 410 -20.92 41.74 -39.73
C GLU A 410 -21.27 42.41 -41.05
N ASN A 411 -21.80 41.64 -42.00
CA ASN A 411 -21.80 42.03 -43.41
C ASN A 411 -23.19 42.31 -43.98
N ASP A 412 -24.23 41.72 -43.39
CA ASP A 412 -25.57 41.67 -43.99
C ASP A 412 -26.62 42.48 -43.23
N VAL A 413 -26.27 43.03 -42.06
CA VAL A 413 -27.18 43.85 -41.24
C VAL A 413 -27.11 45.33 -41.59
N GLY A 414 -28.27 45.97 -41.50
CA GLY A 414 -28.45 47.37 -41.87
C GLY A 414 -29.91 47.80 -41.75
N TYR A 415 -30.23 48.99 -42.25
CA TYR A 415 -31.56 49.56 -42.23
C TYR A 415 -32.10 49.73 -43.66
N GLY A 416 -33.30 49.21 -43.92
CA GLY A 416 -33.96 49.38 -45.22
C GLY A 416 -34.54 48.08 -45.76
N ASP A 417 -34.96 48.05 -47.02
CA ASP A 417 -35.55 46.89 -47.68
C ASP A 417 -34.70 46.41 -48.87
N ALA A 418 -35.24 45.49 -49.68
CA ALA A 418 -34.52 44.96 -50.84
C ALA A 418 -34.27 45.99 -51.96
N LYS A 419 -34.98 47.13 -51.97
CA LYS A 419 -34.84 48.19 -52.98
C LYS A 419 -33.90 49.29 -52.54
N LEU A 420 -33.91 49.61 -51.25
CA LEU A 420 -33.11 50.69 -50.68
C LEU A 420 -32.64 50.25 -49.29
N PHE A 421 -31.38 49.81 -49.23
CA PHE A 421 -30.73 49.24 -48.05
C PHE A 421 -29.51 50.07 -47.68
N PHE A 422 -29.42 50.47 -46.41
CA PHE A 422 -28.31 51.20 -45.85
C PHE A 422 -27.56 50.34 -44.86
N ILE A 423 -26.27 50.12 -45.07
CA ILE A 423 -25.42 49.60 -43.99
C ILE A 423 -25.27 50.67 -42.91
N PHE A 424 -25.01 50.27 -41.66
CA PHE A 424 -24.99 51.22 -40.54
C PHE A 424 -23.98 52.37 -40.73
N SER A 425 -22.86 52.13 -41.42
CA SER A 425 -21.89 53.18 -41.77
C SER A 425 -22.44 54.25 -42.72
N GLU A 426 -23.44 53.92 -43.56
CA GLU A 426 -24.11 54.88 -44.44
C GLU A 426 -25.14 55.71 -43.65
N ILE A 427 -25.86 55.11 -42.69
CA ILE A 427 -26.75 55.84 -41.77
C ILE A 427 -25.95 56.84 -40.93
N LYS A 428 -24.77 56.43 -40.48
CA LYS A 428 -23.81 57.27 -39.76
C LYS A 428 -23.33 58.47 -40.59
N ALA A 429 -23.29 58.34 -41.92
CA ALA A 429 -22.83 59.38 -42.82
C ALA A 429 -23.94 60.32 -43.31
N LEU A 430 -25.20 60.06 -42.93
CA LEU A 430 -26.31 60.96 -43.27
C LEU A 430 -26.03 62.37 -42.74
N ASN A 431 -26.51 63.39 -43.44
CA ASN A 431 -26.30 64.78 -43.08
C ASN A 431 -27.59 65.56 -43.25
N GLU A 432 -28.10 66.10 -42.15
CA GLU A 432 -29.36 66.84 -42.05
C GLU A 432 -29.39 68.12 -42.89
N SER A 433 -28.24 68.61 -43.34
CA SER A 433 -28.11 69.81 -44.17
C SER A 433 -27.87 69.51 -45.65
N LYS A 434 -27.83 68.24 -46.08
CA LYS A 434 -27.48 67.83 -47.45
C LYS A 434 -28.37 66.71 -47.97
N ASP A 435 -28.18 66.38 -49.25
CA ASP A 435 -28.61 65.12 -49.87
C ASP A 435 -30.06 64.72 -49.58
N GLY A 436 -31.00 65.66 -49.68
CA GLY A 436 -32.43 65.38 -49.52
C GLY A 436 -32.93 65.20 -48.08
N TYR A 437 -32.11 65.53 -47.06
CA TYR A 437 -32.48 65.48 -45.64
C TYR A 437 -32.65 66.86 -44.99
N LYS A 438 -32.60 67.95 -45.76
CA LYS A 438 -32.83 69.30 -45.23
C LYS A 438 -34.25 69.44 -44.69
N ILE A 439 -34.40 70.12 -43.56
CA ILE A 439 -35.71 70.37 -42.96
C ILE A 439 -36.59 71.29 -43.83
N ASP A 440 -35.98 72.24 -44.54
CA ASP A 440 -36.66 73.18 -45.42
C ASP A 440 -36.84 72.65 -46.86
N LEU A 441 -36.46 71.40 -47.14
CA LEU A 441 -36.47 70.84 -48.50
C LEU A 441 -37.86 70.89 -49.15
N LYS A 442 -38.94 70.66 -48.39
CA LYS A 442 -40.30 70.73 -48.92
C LYS A 442 -40.65 72.13 -49.41
N ILE A 443 -40.28 73.16 -48.66
CA ILE A 443 -40.45 74.57 -49.06
C ILE A 443 -39.59 74.88 -50.29
N GLN A 444 -38.31 74.50 -50.27
CA GLN A 444 -37.42 74.68 -51.43
C GLN A 444 -37.97 74.00 -52.70
N ASN A 445 -38.53 72.80 -52.58
CA ASN A 445 -39.09 72.05 -53.70
C ASN A 445 -40.39 72.66 -54.22
N ASP A 446 -41.25 73.21 -53.35
CA ASP A 446 -42.47 73.88 -53.78
C ASP A 446 -42.14 75.19 -54.52
N GLU A 447 -41.19 75.98 -54.01
CA GLU A 447 -40.68 77.16 -54.74
C GLU A 447 -40.05 76.80 -56.09
N GLN A 448 -39.31 75.70 -56.17
CA GLN A 448 -38.73 75.22 -57.42
C GLN A 448 -39.82 74.84 -58.43
N LYS A 449 -40.89 74.17 -58.00
CA LYS A 449 -42.05 73.85 -58.87
C LYS A 449 -42.72 75.12 -59.38
N GLU A 450 -42.93 76.12 -58.52
CA GLU A 450 -43.49 77.41 -58.90
C GLU A 450 -42.61 78.15 -59.92
N LYS A 451 -41.29 78.00 -59.81
CA LYS A 451 -40.28 78.54 -60.75
C LYS A 451 -40.06 77.66 -61.99
N GLY A 452 -40.82 76.56 -62.17
CA GLY A 452 -40.70 75.62 -63.30
C GLY A 452 -39.43 74.76 -63.30
N GLN A 453 -38.75 74.65 -62.16
CA GLN A 453 -37.51 73.89 -61.97
C GLN A 453 -37.81 72.47 -61.45
N THR A 454 -36.88 71.54 -61.68
CA THR A 454 -37.02 70.15 -61.21
C THR A 454 -36.80 70.08 -59.70
N PRO A 455 -37.73 69.51 -58.91
CA PRO A 455 -37.56 69.34 -57.47
C PRO A 455 -36.32 68.48 -57.13
N GLN A 456 -35.66 68.82 -56.03
CA GLN A 456 -34.64 67.98 -55.42
C GLN A 456 -35.25 66.67 -54.90
N LYS A 457 -34.48 65.59 -54.96
CA LYS A 457 -34.88 64.27 -54.46
C LYS A 457 -35.05 64.31 -52.93
N ASP A 458 -36.20 63.85 -52.44
CA ASP A 458 -36.51 63.80 -51.01
C ASP A 458 -36.12 62.43 -50.43
N ASN A 459 -34.86 62.32 -50.00
CA ASN A 459 -34.34 61.07 -49.47
C ASN A 459 -34.92 60.72 -48.08
N LEU A 460 -35.37 61.70 -47.28
CA LEU A 460 -36.08 61.42 -46.02
C LEU A 460 -37.47 60.83 -46.28
N GLU A 461 -38.19 61.31 -47.31
CA GLU A 461 -39.48 60.74 -47.72
C GLU A 461 -39.32 59.30 -48.22
N GLU A 462 -38.24 59.00 -48.95
CA GLU A 462 -37.91 57.63 -49.34
C GLU A 462 -37.61 56.75 -48.12
N LEU A 463 -36.76 57.21 -47.18
CA LEU A 463 -36.50 56.48 -45.93
C LEU A 463 -37.77 56.23 -45.11
N TYR A 464 -38.64 57.24 -44.99
CA TYR A 464 -39.91 57.16 -44.27
C TYR A 464 -40.85 56.08 -44.85
N ARG A 465 -40.85 55.90 -46.17
CA ARG A 465 -41.75 54.94 -46.84
C ARG A 465 -41.30 53.49 -46.71
N ILE A 466 -40.05 53.24 -46.33
CA ILE A 466 -39.50 51.88 -46.26
C ILE A 466 -39.93 51.22 -44.94
N ALA A 467 -40.37 49.97 -45.05
CA ALA A 467 -40.45 49.09 -43.90
C ALA A 467 -39.10 48.36 -43.77
N PRO A 468 -38.29 48.62 -42.73
CA PRO A 468 -36.96 48.02 -42.64
C PRO A 468 -37.05 46.51 -42.46
N LYS A 469 -36.14 45.79 -43.11
CA LYS A 469 -35.97 44.35 -43.02
C LYS A 469 -35.67 43.96 -41.58
N LYS A 470 -36.39 42.94 -41.10
CA LYS A 470 -36.07 42.26 -39.84
C LYS A 470 -35.18 41.07 -40.11
N PHE A 471 -34.20 40.89 -39.23
CA PHE A 471 -33.26 39.78 -39.30
C PHE A 471 -33.73 38.62 -38.43
N GLN A 472 -33.41 37.41 -38.85
CA GLN A 472 -33.67 36.18 -38.11
C GLN A 472 -32.36 35.41 -38.04
N VAL A 473 -32.27 34.48 -37.09
CA VAL A 473 -31.13 33.56 -37.02
C VAL A 473 -31.06 32.79 -38.35
N PRO A 474 -29.89 32.72 -39.02
CA PRO A 474 -29.72 31.94 -40.24
C PRO A 474 -29.99 30.45 -40.04
N GLY A 475 -30.50 29.78 -41.08
CA GLY A 475 -30.70 28.34 -41.07
C GLY A 475 -31.69 27.88 -39.98
N ASP A 476 -31.39 26.73 -39.39
CA ASP A 476 -32.19 26.15 -38.31
C ASP A 476 -31.77 26.67 -36.91
N GLY A 477 -30.71 27.47 -36.84
CA GLY A 477 -30.15 27.98 -35.59
C GLY A 477 -29.29 26.96 -34.84
N PHE A 478 -28.64 27.44 -33.77
CA PHE A 478 -27.85 26.62 -32.86
C PHE A 478 -28.72 25.58 -32.14
N GLU A 479 -28.20 24.36 -32.01
CA GLU A 479 -28.85 23.27 -31.28
C GLU A 479 -28.13 22.97 -29.97
N VAL A 480 -28.92 22.69 -28.92
CA VAL A 480 -28.34 22.29 -27.62
C VAL A 480 -27.86 20.84 -27.69
N PHE A 481 -26.91 20.46 -26.85
CA PHE A 481 -26.28 19.13 -26.87
C PHE A 481 -27.29 17.97 -26.82
N GLN A 482 -28.37 18.13 -26.05
CA GLN A 482 -29.46 17.18 -25.86
C GLN A 482 -30.57 17.25 -26.94
N SER A 483 -30.33 17.98 -28.03
CA SER A 483 -31.27 18.11 -29.15
C SER A 483 -31.48 16.77 -29.87
N SER A 484 -32.69 16.56 -30.41
CA SER A 484 -33.01 15.39 -31.21
C SER A 484 -32.17 15.28 -32.48
N ARG A 485 -31.55 16.39 -32.93
CA ARG A 485 -30.58 16.41 -34.04
C ARG A 485 -29.38 15.49 -33.78
N PHE A 486 -28.97 15.31 -32.53
CA PHE A 486 -27.82 14.50 -32.13
C PHE A 486 -28.22 13.12 -31.59
N SER A 487 -29.42 12.65 -31.93
CA SER A 487 -29.94 11.35 -31.46
C SER A 487 -29.14 10.16 -31.97
N SER A 488 -28.51 10.24 -33.15
CA SER A 488 -27.69 9.14 -33.71
C SER A 488 -26.47 8.80 -32.85
N THR A 489 -26.01 9.74 -32.03
CA THR A 489 -24.85 9.60 -31.13
C THR A 489 -25.26 9.46 -29.67
N HIS A 490 -26.56 9.45 -29.35
CA HIS A 490 -27.11 9.31 -27.99
C HIS A 490 -26.73 10.45 -27.02
N ASN A 491 -26.55 11.67 -27.53
CA ASN A 491 -26.18 12.83 -26.70
C ASN A 491 -27.21 13.12 -25.61
N LYS A 492 -28.50 12.94 -25.91
CA LYS A 492 -29.58 13.21 -24.96
C LYS A 492 -29.52 12.27 -23.77
N GLU A 493 -29.40 10.97 -24.00
CA GLU A 493 -29.34 9.94 -22.95
C GLU A 493 -28.10 10.14 -22.06
N PHE A 494 -26.96 10.49 -22.66
CA PHE A 494 -25.75 10.77 -21.91
C PHE A 494 -25.86 12.07 -21.09
N TYR A 495 -26.43 13.13 -21.67
CA TYR A 495 -26.66 14.39 -20.96
C TYR A 495 -27.62 14.24 -19.79
N GLU A 496 -28.70 13.47 -19.94
CA GLU A 496 -29.64 13.18 -18.85
C GLU A 496 -28.93 12.49 -17.67
N LYS A 497 -28.00 11.57 -17.93
CA LYS A 497 -27.16 10.96 -16.89
C LYS A 497 -26.24 11.97 -16.20
N LEU A 498 -25.54 12.82 -16.96
CA LEU A 498 -24.70 13.88 -16.39
C LEU A 498 -25.52 14.86 -15.55
N GLN A 499 -26.70 15.23 -16.01
CA GLN A 499 -27.61 16.11 -15.30
C GLN A 499 -28.06 15.48 -13.98
N GLU A 500 -28.40 14.19 -13.96
CA GLU A 500 -28.76 13.48 -12.73
C GLU A 500 -27.62 13.49 -11.70
N MET A 501 -26.38 13.32 -12.17
CA MET A 501 -25.17 13.28 -11.35
C MET A 501 -24.82 14.65 -10.76
N PHE A 502 -24.81 15.71 -11.57
CA PHE A 502 -24.13 16.97 -11.22
C PHE A 502 -25.04 18.20 -11.11
N ALA A 503 -26.29 18.17 -11.59
CA ALA A 503 -27.14 19.36 -11.59
C ALA A 503 -27.59 19.80 -10.19
N ASN A 504 -27.67 18.87 -9.23
CA ASN A 504 -28.19 19.15 -7.90
C ASN A 504 -27.05 19.40 -6.89
N GLN A 505 -26.97 20.64 -6.39
CA GLN A 505 -25.95 21.05 -5.43
C GLN A 505 -26.06 20.33 -4.07
N ASP A 506 -27.29 20.02 -3.61
CA ASP A 506 -27.51 19.29 -2.36
C ASP A 506 -26.99 17.85 -2.46
N LYS A 507 -27.23 17.19 -3.61
CA LYS A 507 -26.67 15.86 -3.91
C LYS A 507 -25.13 15.89 -3.90
N THR A 508 -24.53 16.90 -4.54
CA THR A 508 -23.08 17.08 -4.58
C THR A 508 -22.49 17.35 -3.18
N ALA A 509 -23.17 18.18 -2.37
CA ALA A 509 -22.79 18.44 -0.99
C ALA A 509 -22.86 17.17 -0.14
N LYS A 510 -23.92 16.36 -0.32
CA LYS A 510 -24.09 15.07 0.36
C LYS A 510 -22.96 14.09 0.04
N LYS A 511 -22.58 13.94 -1.24
CA LYS A 511 -21.41 13.14 -1.66
C LYS A 511 -20.15 13.56 -0.90
N LYS A 512 -19.84 14.85 -0.88
CA LYS A 512 -18.67 15.40 -0.19
C LYS A 512 -18.72 15.16 1.32
N SER A 513 -19.90 15.27 1.93
CA SER A 513 -20.12 14.97 3.36
C SER A 513 -19.79 13.51 3.69
N ILE A 514 -20.29 12.57 2.89
CA ILE A 514 -20.05 11.14 3.06
C ILE A 514 -18.56 10.81 2.96
N ILE A 515 -17.89 11.29 1.90
CA ILE A 515 -16.45 11.07 1.70
C ILE A 515 -15.64 11.62 2.88
N LYS A 516 -15.94 12.85 3.32
CA LYS A 516 -15.27 13.47 4.48
C LYS A 516 -15.53 12.72 5.78
N GLY A 517 -16.72 12.16 5.95
CA GLY A 517 -17.05 11.28 7.06
C GLY A 517 -16.16 10.04 7.08
N LEU A 518 -16.06 9.35 5.94
CA LEU A 518 -15.21 8.17 5.78
C LEU A 518 -13.73 8.47 6.02
N GLU A 519 -13.20 9.59 5.49
CA GLU A 519 -11.83 10.06 5.75
C GLU A 519 -11.60 10.28 7.26
N LYS A 520 -12.53 10.94 7.95
CA LYS A 520 -12.44 11.16 9.41
C LYS A 520 -12.50 9.86 10.20
N ALA A 521 -13.32 8.89 9.77
CA ALA A 521 -13.40 7.57 10.39
C ALA A 521 -12.07 6.82 10.22
N ALA A 522 -11.51 6.80 9.00
CA ALA A 522 -10.21 6.19 8.71
C ALA A 522 -9.09 6.79 9.58
N GLY A 523 -9.03 8.13 9.69
CA GLY A 523 -8.06 8.80 10.56
C GLY A 523 -8.21 8.47 12.06
N LYS A 524 -9.43 8.17 12.53
CA LYS A 524 -9.65 7.72 13.92
C LYS A 524 -9.24 6.27 14.12
N ILE A 525 -9.56 5.39 13.17
CA ILE A 525 -9.09 4.00 13.17
C ILE A 525 -7.56 3.95 13.20
N GLN A 526 -6.90 4.77 12.38
CA GLN A 526 -5.44 4.89 12.38
C GLN A 526 -4.93 5.34 13.75
N LYS A 527 -5.53 6.36 14.36
CA LYS A 527 -5.14 6.83 15.71
C LYS A 527 -5.26 5.72 16.74
N GLN A 528 -6.35 4.96 16.71
CA GLN A 528 -6.54 3.82 17.61
C GLN A 528 -5.41 2.80 17.46
N PHE A 529 -5.09 2.41 16.22
CA PHE A 529 -3.97 1.51 15.95
C PHE A 529 -2.64 2.08 16.44
N THR A 530 -2.33 3.34 16.16
CA THR A 530 -1.08 3.97 16.61
C THR A 530 -0.98 4.04 18.13
N GLY A 531 -2.09 4.24 18.84
CA GLY A 531 -2.14 4.16 20.30
C GLY A 531 -1.83 2.75 20.81
N MET A 532 -2.26 1.71 20.09
CA MET A 532 -1.92 0.32 20.41
C MET A 532 -0.44 -0.01 20.15
N LEU A 533 0.32 0.84 19.46
CA LEU A 533 1.76 0.63 19.23
C LEU A 533 2.63 1.12 20.40
N GLU A 534 2.02 1.61 21.48
CA GLU A 534 2.71 1.85 22.75
C GLU A 534 2.87 0.52 23.50
N PHE A 535 4.11 0.01 23.49
CA PHE A 535 4.46 -1.27 24.09
C PHE A 535 5.31 -1.09 25.35
N GLU A 536 4.94 -1.80 26.41
CA GLU A 536 5.71 -1.92 27.65
C GLU A 536 5.89 -3.41 28.03
N PRO A 537 6.65 -4.20 27.25
CA PRO A 537 6.92 -5.58 27.62
C PRO A 537 7.64 -5.63 28.98
N LEU A 538 7.34 -6.64 29.78
CA LEU A 538 7.87 -6.79 31.14
C LEU A 538 9.38 -7.11 31.17
N GLY A 539 9.92 -7.68 30.09
CA GLY A 539 11.35 -7.93 29.92
C GLY A 539 12.19 -6.65 29.78
N ALA A 540 13.48 -6.83 29.51
CA ALA A 540 14.37 -5.75 29.10
C ALA A 540 13.95 -5.17 27.74
N TRP A 541 14.36 -3.95 27.44
CA TRP A 541 14.12 -3.33 26.12
C TRP A 541 15.34 -3.34 25.23
N ASN A 542 16.53 -3.43 25.81
CA ASN A 542 17.79 -3.46 25.09
C ASN A 542 18.78 -4.42 25.74
N TYR A 543 19.75 -4.87 24.95
CA TYR A 543 20.92 -5.61 25.43
C TYR A 543 22.18 -4.73 25.49
N SER A 544 22.37 -3.80 24.54
CA SER A 544 23.51 -2.87 24.54
C SER A 544 23.14 -1.54 23.85
N PRO A 545 23.63 -0.38 24.31
CA PRO A 545 23.39 0.89 23.64
C PRO A 545 24.26 1.00 22.37
N GLY A 546 23.74 0.52 21.24
CA GLY A 546 24.35 0.61 19.91
C GLY A 546 23.35 1.07 18.85
N ALA A 547 23.85 1.60 17.72
CA ALA A 547 23.02 2.22 16.68
C ALA A 547 21.87 1.31 16.20
N ALA A 548 20.71 1.93 15.96
CA ALA A 548 19.50 1.25 15.51
C ALA A 548 19.76 0.45 14.23
N ALA A 549 19.57 -0.87 14.30
CA ALA A 549 19.40 -1.70 13.12
C ALA A 549 17.92 -1.64 12.74
N ASN A 550 17.61 -0.92 11.66
CA ASN A 550 16.29 -0.92 11.03
C ASN A 550 16.32 -1.96 9.92
N ASP A 551 15.71 -3.13 10.15
CA ASP A 551 15.36 -4.06 9.09
C ASP A 551 13.84 -4.28 9.11
N GLY A 552 13.17 -3.74 8.08
CA GLY A 552 11.86 -4.20 7.60
C GLY A 552 10.64 -3.97 8.48
N ASP A 553 10.20 -2.71 8.61
CA ASP A 553 8.82 -2.39 9.03
C ASP A 553 7.93 -2.27 7.79
N THR A 554 6.71 -2.82 7.83
CA THR A 554 5.70 -2.59 6.78
C THR A 554 5.04 -1.21 6.93
N GLY A 555 5.23 -0.52 8.07
CA GLY A 555 4.69 0.81 8.36
C GLY A 555 3.16 0.90 8.28
N PHE A 556 2.47 -0.23 8.06
CA PHE A 556 1.05 -0.25 7.76
C PHE A 556 0.25 0.02 9.03
N GLY A 557 -0.63 1.03 8.97
CA GLY A 557 -1.38 1.53 10.13
C GLY A 557 -0.68 2.65 10.90
N SER A 558 0.65 2.75 10.85
CA SER A 558 1.44 3.79 11.52
C SER A 558 1.88 4.92 10.60
N ASP A 559 2.09 4.65 9.32
CA ASP A 559 2.57 5.63 8.34
C ASP A 559 1.48 6.47 7.69
N GLY A 560 1.81 7.74 7.45
CA GLY A 560 0.96 8.70 6.75
C GLY A 560 -0.20 9.23 7.60
N ASP A 561 -1.07 10.02 6.98
CA ASP A 561 -2.31 10.51 7.59
C ASP A 561 -3.48 9.95 6.80
N TRP A 562 -4.31 9.11 7.43
CA TRP A 562 -5.46 8.46 6.81
C TRP A 562 -6.70 9.37 6.73
N SER A 563 -6.65 10.56 7.35
CA SER A 563 -7.73 11.54 7.31
C SER A 563 -7.71 12.47 6.09
N GLY A 564 -6.68 12.35 5.23
CA GLY A 564 -6.57 13.09 3.99
C GLY A 564 -7.37 12.47 2.83
N SER A 565 -7.62 13.25 1.78
CA SER A 565 -8.46 12.77 0.68
C SER A 565 -7.82 11.65 -0.13
N GLY A 566 -8.52 10.50 -0.20
CA GLY A 566 -8.03 9.26 -0.81
C GLY A 566 -6.82 8.63 -0.09
N SER A 567 -6.39 9.18 1.04
CA SER A 567 -5.13 8.80 1.70
C SER A 567 -5.15 7.37 2.24
N ALA A 568 -6.21 6.96 2.94
CA ALA A 568 -6.36 5.61 3.48
C ALA A 568 -6.29 4.55 2.37
N LYS A 569 -6.99 4.77 1.24
CA LYS A 569 -6.92 3.90 0.06
C LYS A 569 -5.50 3.86 -0.52
N SER A 570 -4.83 5.00 -0.63
CA SER A 570 -3.44 5.04 -1.11
C SER A 570 -2.47 4.28 -0.20
N GLN A 571 -2.62 4.39 1.13
CA GLN A 571 -1.77 3.67 2.08
C GLN A 571 -2.04 2.16 2.04
N ALA A 572 -3.31 1.75 1.97
CA ALA A 572 -3.69 0.36 1.77
C ALA A 572 -3.07 -0.21 0.48
N LYS A 573 -3.20 0.48 -0.66
CA LYS A 573 -2.58 0.07 -1.94
C LYS A 573 -1.06 -0.06 -1.84
N LYS A 574 -0.39 0.85 -1.12
CA LYS A 574 1.07 0.78 -0.91
C LYS A 574 1.42 -0.49 -0.14
N ALA A 575 0.71 -0.78 0.95
CA ALA A 575 0.94 -1.97 1.77
C ALA A 575 0.58 -3.29 1.06
N LEU A 576 -0.44 -3.30 0.19
CA LEU A 576 -0.78 -4.46 -0.64
C LEU A 576 0.29 -4.80 -1.69
N ASN A 577 1.22 -3.89 -1.98
CA ASN A 577 2.40 -4.16 -2.80
C ASN A 577 3.66 -4.47 -1.99
N ASP A 578 3.56 -4.57 -0.66
CA ASP A 578 4.72 -4.80 0.18
C ASP A 578 5.38 -6.15 -0.16
N SER A 579 6.71 -6.14 -0.21
CA SER A 579 7.51 -7.35 -0.43
C SER A 579 7.22 -8.45 0.58
N PHE A 580 6.78 -8.09 1.78
CA PHE A 580 6.35 -9.00 2.83
C PHE A 580 5.22 -9.96 2.38
N LEU A 581 4.18 -9.45 1.70
CA LEU A 581 3.09 -10.31 1.20
C LEU A 581 3.57 -11.30 0.14
N SER A 582 4.58 -10.91 -0.64
CA SER A 582 5.20 -11.82 -1.60
C SER A 582 6.00 -12.92 -0.91
N GLN A 583 6.74 -12.58 0.15
CA GLN A 583 7.49 -13.56 0.96
C GLN A 583 6.56 -14.58 1.64
N ILE A 584 5.39 -14.15 2.10
CA ILE A 584 4.39 -15.04 2.72
C ILE A 584 3.97 -16.16 1.77
N ALA A 585 3.64 -15.84 0.52
CA ALA A 585 3.18 -16.87 -0.42
C ALA A 585 4.30 -17.88 -0.76
N ASP A 586 5.54 -17.42 -0.84
CA ASP A 586 6.66 -18.27 -1.20
C ASP A 586 7.08 -19.19 -0.03
N ALA A 587 6.72 -18.83 1.20
CA ALA A 587 7.05 -19.57 2.42
C ALA A 587 6.46 -20.98 2.50
N GLY A 588 5.33 -21.23 1.83
CA GLY A 588 4.67 -22.54 1.82
C GLY A 588 5.54 -23.66 1.23
N SER A 589 6.39 -23.33 0.25
CA SER A 589 7.20 -24.31 -0.49
C SER A 589 8.36 -24.94 0.30
N GLY A 590 8.80 -24.30 1.39
CA GLY A 590 9.89 -24.76 2.27
C GLY A 590 9.49 -24.91 3.74
N ALA A 591 8.19 -24.81 4.04
CA ALA A 591 7.68 -24.81 5.42
C ALA A 591 7.99 -26.13 6.15
N ALA A 592 7.91 -27.27 5.46
CA ALA A 592 8.13 -28.59 6.04
C ALA A 592 9.54 -28.75 6.64
N ASP A 593 10.57 -28.23 5.96
CA ASP A 593 11.97 -28.39 6.37
C ASP A 593 12.34 -27.53 7.59
N LYS A 594 11.57 -26.46 7.85
CA LYS A 594 11.79 -25.53 8.98
C LYS A 594 10.88 -25.80 10.16
N LEU A 595 9.96 -26.74 10.01
CA LEU A 595 8.82 -26.85 10.90
C LEU A 595 9.20 -27.30 12.32
N LEU A 596 10.26 -28.10 12.46
CA LEU A 596 10.81 -28.49 13.77
C LEU A 596 11.48 -27.32 14.49
N LEU A 597 12.33 -26.54 13.79
CA LEU A 597 12.97 -25.34 14.35
C LEU A 597 11.93 -24.29 14.74
N LEU A 598 10.93 -24.09 13.88
CA LEU A 598 9.79 -23.24 14.16
C LEU A 598 9.07 -23.63 15.46
N THR A 599 8.74 -24.92 15.57
CA THR A 599 8.04 -25.46 16.75
C THR A 599 8.92 -25.31 17.98
N TYR A 600 10.22 -25.53 17.87
CA TYR A 600 11.15 -25.26 18.97
C TYR A 600 11.07 -23.80 19.42
N ASP A 601 11.28 -22.86 18.49
CA ASP A 601 11.32 -21.44 18.81
C ASP A 601 9.99 -20.98 19.42
N SER A 602 8.85 -21.36 18.83
CA SER A 602 7.53 -20.93 19.33
C SER A 602 7.15 -21.48 20.69
N GLU A 603 7.69 -22.64 21.06
CA GLU A 603 7.44 -23.28 22.35
C GLU A 603 8.53 -23.00 23.39
N MET A 604 9.69 -22.47 23.01
CA MET A 604 10.76 -22.13 23.95
C MET A 604 10.77 -20.65 24.34
N PHE A 605 10.29 -19.77 23.47
CA PHE A 605 10.35 -18.32 23.67
C PHE A 605 8.97 -17.69 23.81
N SER A 606 8.93 -16.58 24.55
CA SER A 606 7.73 -15.78 24.79
C SER A 606 7.41 -14.83 23.63
N CYS A 607 6.12 -14.55 23.45
CA CYS A 607 5.62 -13.45 22.62
C CYS A 607 4.89 -12.43 23.47
N TYR A 608 4.47 -11.31 22.89
CA TYR A 608 3.75 -10.27 23.61
C TYR A 608 2.53 -10.78 24.40
N ALA A 609 1.75 -11.69 23.81
CA ALA A 609 0.56 -12.25 24.43
C ALA A 609 0.85 -13.33 25.51
N THR A 610 2.12 -13.71 25.72
CA THR A 610 2.49 -14.75 26.70
C THR A 610 2.23 -14.26 28.13
N ASN A 611 1.47 -15.08 28.88
CA ASN A 611 0.99 -14.78 30.23
C ASN A 611 0.29 -13.42 30.31
N GLU A 612 -0.61 -13.17 29.36
CA GLU A 612 -1.42 -11.94 29.36
C GLU A 612 -2.10 -11.71 30.73
N GLY A 613 -2.06 -10.46 31.21
CA GLY A 613 -2.52 -10.07 32.54
C GLY A 613 -1.53 -10.30 33.69
N TYR A 614 -0.38 -10.94 33.45
CA TYR A 614 0.70 -11.04 34.44
C TYR A 614 1.38 -9.68 34.66
N SER A 615 1.59 -9.31 35.92
CA SER A 615 2.18 -8.02 36.32
C SER A 615 3.64 -8.10 36.77
N GLY A 616 4.26 -9.29 36.72
CA GLY A 616 5.60 -9.50 37.28
C GLY A 616 5.64 -9.76 38.80
N ASP A 617 4.48 -9.83 39.46
CA ASP A 617 4.37 -10.10 40.90
C ASP A 617 4.64 -11.59 41.21
N GLU A 618 5.39 -11.88 42.27
CA GLU A 618 5.70 -13.25 42.73
C GLU A 618 4.46 -14.00 43.22
N ALA A 619 3.39 -13.30 43.61
CA ALA A 619 2.15 -13.91 44.06
C ALA A 619 1.39 -14.68 42.96
N ASN A 620 1.66 -14.38 41.68
CA ASN A 620 1.01 -14.99 40.53
C ASN A 620 2.07 -15.58 39.60
N GLU A 621 2.44 -16.85 39.77
CA GLU A 621 3.43 -17.47 38.89
C GLU A 621 2.94 -17.55 37.43
N PRO A 622 3.85 -17.40 36.44
CA PRO A 622 3.52 -17.60 35.03
C PRO A 622 2.90 -18.98 34.79
N THR A 623 1.80 -19.02 34.05
CA THR A 623 1.05 -20.26 33.77
C THR A 623 1.54 -20.95 32.50
N GLU A 624 1.95 -20.18 31.50
CA GLU A 624 2.57 -20.69 30.29
C GLU A 624 4.00 -21.16 30.55
N LYS A 625 4.33 -22.35 30.03
CA LYS A 625 5.61 -23.01 30.20
C LYS A 625 6.22 -23.31 28.85
N SER A 626 7.55 -23.31 28.80
CA SER A 626 8.31 -23.74 27.64
C SER A 626 8.11 -25.24 27.37
N MET A 627 8.56 -25.72 26.20
CA MET A 627 8.61 -27.15 25.89
C MET A 627 9.45 -27.96 26.90
N ALA A 628 10.40 -27.32 27.60
CA ALA A 628 11.17 -27.93 28.68
C ALA A 628 10.43 -27.96 30.03
N GLY A 629 9.20 -27.42 30.10
CA GLY A 629 8.40 -27.35 31.32
C GLY A 629 8.77 -26.17 32.24
N ILE A 630 9.56 -25.22 31.75
CA ILE A 630 10.03 -24.05 32.51
C ILE A 630 9.03 -22.90 32.36
N PRO A 631 8.55 -22.27 33.45
CA PRO A 631 7.66 -21.10 33.36
C PRO A 631 8.30 -19.95 32.57
N LEU A 632 7.59 -19.43 31.58
CA LEU A 632 8.06 -18.28 30.80
C LEU A 632 7.82 -16.99 31.58
N GLY A 633 8.88 -16.27 31.93
CA GLY A 633 8.77 -15.05 32.74
C GLY A 633 10.09 -14.32 32.90
N ILE A 634 10.06 -13.11 33.47
CA ILE A 634 11.23 -12.22 33.61
C ILE A 634 12.44 -12.85 34.32
N LYS A 635 12.22 -13.84 35.19
CA LYS A 635 13.27 -14.58 35.90
C LYS A 635 14.11 -15.46 34.99
N VAL A 636 13.54 -15.93 33.89
CA VAL A 636 14.19 -16.85 32.93
C VAL A 636 14.47 -16.12 31.62
N ASN A 637 13.49 -15.40 31.10
CA ASN A 637 13.51 -14.75 29.80
C ASN A 637 13.92 -13.27 29.91
N TYR A 638 15.06 -12.90 29.30
CA TYR A 638 15.58 -11.54 29.36
C TYR A 638 14.67 -10.56 28.60
N PHE A 639 14.29 -10.91 27.36
CA PHE A 639 13.36 -10.15 26.53
C PHE A 639 11.91 -10.61 26.67
N PHE A 640 11.51 -11.07 27.87
CA PHE A 640 10.15 -11.58 28.12
C PHE A 640 9.07 -10.66 27.52
N GLN A 641 8.12 -11.27 26.79
CA GLN A 641 7.07 -10.64 25.97
C GLN A 641 7.55 -9.93 24.68
N SER A 642 8.76 -10.23 24.20
CA SER A 642 9.28 -9.71 22.93
C SER A 642 10.27 -10.65 22.22
N GLU A 643 10.44 -11.89 22.68
CA GLU A 643 11.49 -12.80 22.17
C GLU A 643 11.17 -13.30 20.76
N LEU A 644 9.94 -13.76 20.52
CA LEU A 644 9.52 -14.21 19.19
C LEU A 644 9.47 -13.04 18.19
N GLU A 645 9.16 -11.83 18.64
CA GLU A 645 9.24 -10.62 17.82
C GLU A 645 10.68 -10.25 17.48
N TYR A 646 11.63 -10.46 18.40
CA TYR A 646 13.05 -10.36 18.09
C TYR A 646 13.47 -11.41 17.06
N LEU A 647 13.02 -12.66 17.17
CA LEU A 647 13.31 -13.67 16.15
C LEU A 647 12.78 -13.25 14.77
N CYS A 648 11.60 -12.62 14.70
CA CYS A 648 11.02 -12.10 13.46
C CYS A 648 11.79 -10.89 12.91
N ASN A 649 11.94 -9.82 13.68
CA ASN A 649 12.43 -8.52 13.21
C ASN A 649 13.97 -8.41 13.35
N GLY A 650 14.53 -8.85 14.48
CA GLY A 650 15.97 -8.97 14.68
C GLY A 650 16.68 -7.72 15.19
N ASN A 651 15.98 -6.77 15.82
CA ASN A 651 16.62 -5.62 16.46
C ASN A 651 16.95 -5.95 17.93
N PRO A 652 18.23 -6.15 18.30
CA PRO A 652 18.63 -6.49 19.67
C PRO A 652 18.63 -5.28 20.63
N ASN A 653 18.46 -4.07 20.11
CA ASN A 653 18.64 -2.83 20.86
C ASN A 653 17.31 -2.14 21.20
N ASP A 654 16.20 -2.56 20.59
CA ASP A 654 14.87 -2.05 20.91
C ASP A 654 13.78 -3.11 20.72
N ALA A 655 13.41 -3.77 21.82
CA ALA A 655 12.31 -4.73 21.88
C ALA A 655 10.98 -4.10 21.39
N ARG A 656 10.74 -2.82 21.67
CA ARG A 656 9.50 -2.14 21.25
C ARG A 656 9.47 -1.91 19.74
N ALA A 657 10.63 -1.70 19.12
CA ALA A 657 10.71 -1.62 17.66
C ALA A 657 10.34 -2.97 17.02
N ASN A 658 10.77 -4.10 17.59
CA ASN A 658 10.37 -5.43 17.13
C ASN A 658 8.86 -5.63 17.24
N LEU A 659 8.28 -5.26 18.40
CA LEU A 659 6.83 -5.36 18.64
C LEU A 659 6.02 -4.51 17.66
N LYS A 660 6.45 -3.28 17.39
CA LYS A 660 5.81 -2.40 16.40
C LYS A 660 5.81 -2.99 15.00
N ALA A 661 6.98 -3.44 14.52
CA ALA A 661 7.13 -4.00 13.19
C ALA A 661 6.26 -5.26 13.00
N VAL A 662 6.31 -6.19 13.97
CA VAL A 662 5.46 -7.39 13.94
C VAL A 662 3.98 -7.04 13.99
N THR A 663 3.58 -6.10 14.83
CA THR A 663 2.16 -5.71 14.93
C THR A 663 1.65 -5.10 13.63
N GLY A 664 2.47 -4.31 12.91
CA GLY A 664 2.18 -3.84 11.55
C GLY A 664 2.07 -4.97 10.53
N MET A 665 2.92 -5.98 10.61
CA MET A 665 2.84 -7.19 9.78
C MET A 665 1.54 -7.97 10.03
N ILE A 666 1.17 -8.18 11.30
CA ILE A 666 -0.12 -8.83 11.67
C ILE A 666 -1.28 -8.01 11.12
N TYR A 667 -1.25 -6.68 11.30
CA TYR A 667 -2.34 -5.82 10.85
C TYR A 667 -2.53 -5.85 9.33
N LEU A 668 -1.45 -5.89 8.54
CA LEU A 668 -1.54 -6.01 7.09
C LEU A 668 -2.18 -7.34 6.66
N VAL A 669 -1.77 -8.45 7.28
CA VAL A 669 -2.36 -9.77 7.03
C VAL A 669 -3.85 -9.77 7.40
N ARG A 670 -4.20 -9.24 8.58
CA ARG A 670 -5.59 -9.09 9.02
C ARG A 670 -6.40 -8.25 8.05
N PHE A 671 -5.90 -7.09 7.64
CA PHE A 671 -6.57 -6.23 6.68
C PHE A 671 -6.95 -6.94 5.38
N VAL A 672 -6.05 -7.75 4.80
CA VAL A 672 -6.37 -8.53 3.59
C VAL A 672 -7.50 -9.53 3.87
N MET A 673 -7.41 -10.27 4.97
CA MET A 673 -8.42 -11.26 5.37
C MET A 673 -9.78 -10.60 5.64
N ASP A 674 -9.79 -9.50 6.39
CA ASP A 674 -11.01 -8.81 6.81
C ASP A 674 -11.66 -8.08 5.64
N TYR A 675 -10.88 -7.53 4.69
CA TYR A 675 -11.41 -7.00 3.45
C TYR A 675 -12.03 -8.09 2.58
N THR A 676 -11.36 -9.24 2.40
CA THR A 676 -11.92 -10.40 1.70
C THR A 676 -13.22 -10.86 2.36
N ALA A 677 -13.23 -11.03 3.68
CA ALA A 677 -14.39 -11.56 4.40
C ALA A 677 -15.56 -10.57 4.45
N SER A 678 -15.29 -9.26 4.34
CA SER A 678 -16.33 -8.23 4.33
C SER A 678 -17.38 -8.39 3.23
N PHE A 679 -17.07 -9.11 2.13
CA PHE A 679 -18.03 -9.43 1.07
C PHE A 679 -19.09 -10.46 1.49
N VAL A 680 -18.84 -11.24 2.54
CA VAL A 680 -19.79 -12.25 3.05
C VAL A 680 -20.45 -11.87 4.37
N VAL A 681 -20.07 -10.72 4.96
CA VAL A 681 -20.63 -10.23 6.22
C VAL A 681 -21.90 -9.41 5.95
N PRO A 682 -23.10 -9.86 6.40
CA PRO A 682 -24.36 -9.19 6.09
C PRO A 682 -24.45 -7.76 6.60
N SER A 683 -23.95 -7.47 7.81
CA SER A 683 -23.95 -6.11 8.36
C SER A 683 -23.12 -5.14 7.51
N VAL A 684 -21.92 -5.55 7.08
CA VAL A 684 -21.06 -4.75 6.19
C VAL A 684 -21.74 -4.51 4.85
N ASN A 685 -22.26 -5.56 4.21
CA ASN A 685 -22.96 -5.45 2.92
C ASN A 685 -24.19 -4.54 3.00
N LYS A 686 -24.92 -4.58 4.12
CA LYS A 686 -26.04 -3.67 4.38
C LYS A 686 -25.56 -2.22 4.43
N THR A 687 -24.50 -1.94 5.20
CA THR A 687 -23.95 -0.57 5.32
C THR A 687 -23.44 -0.03 3.98
N VAL A 688 -22.74 -0.87 3.19
CA VAL A 688 -22.31 -0.53 1.83
C VAL A 688 -23.53 -0.19 0.96
N ALA A 689 -24.55 -1.04 0.95
CA ALA A 689 -25.76 -0.84 0.14
C ALA A 689 -26.57 0.40 0.56
N ASP A 690 -26.64 0.70 1.85
CA ASP A 690 -27.34 1.89 2.38
C ASP A 690 -26.62 3.18 1.93
N VAL A 691 -25.28 3.19 1.92
CA VAL A 691 -24.50 4.32 1.39
C VAL A 691 -24.62 4.42 -0.13
N GLU A 692 -24.50 3.32 -0.86
CA GLU A 692 -24.70 3.28 -2.32
C GLU A 692 -26.07 3.85 -2.71
N ALA A 693 -27.13 3.45 -2.00
CA ALA A 693 -28.48 3.96 -2.23
C ALA A 693 -28.55 5.49 -1.99
N ALA A 694 -27.88 5.99 -0.96
CA ALA A 694 -27.84 7.40 -0.62
C ALA A 694 -27.12 8.28 -1.66
N VAL A 695 -26.22 7.70 -2.46
CA VAL A 695 -25.49 8.36 -3.57
C VAL A 695 -25.79 7.74 -4.94
N SER A 696 -26.91 7.02 -5.08
CA SER A 696 -27.30 6.29 -6.29
C SER A 696 -27.36 7.16 -7.56
N PHE A 697 -27.58 8.47 -7.40
CA PHE A 697 -27.54 9.45 -8.48
C PHE A 697 -26.19 9.54 -9.21
N LEU A 698 -25.11 9.01 -8.63
CA LEU A 698 -23.77 8.91 -9.24
C LEU A 698 -23.64 7.73 -10.22
N GLY A 699 -24.67 6.89 -10.35
CA GLY A 699 -24.60 5.67 -11.13
C GLY A 699 -23.46 4.77 -10.65
N PRO A 700 -22.54 4.33 -11.53
CA PRO A 700 -21.39 3.50 -11.14
C PRO A 700 -20.44 4.14 -10.11
N GLY A 701 -20.40 5.48 -9.99
CA GLY A 701 -19.63 6.16 -8.95
C GLY A 701 -20.14 5.88 -7.53
N ALA A 702 -21.42 5.50 -7.38
CA ALA A 702 -21.98 5.08 -6.10
C ALA A 702 -21.27 3.84 -5.56
N VAL A 703 -20.94 2.89 -6.44
CA VAL A 703 -20.24 1.64 -6.11
C VAL A 703 -18.83 1.92 -5.60
N ALA A 704 -18.10 2.84 -6.23
CA ALA A 704 -16.77 3.24 -5.77
C ALA A 704 -16.79 3.86 -4.35
N ILE A 705 -17.85 4.61 -4.00
CA ILE A 705 -18.05 5.13 -2.64
C ILE A 705 -18.44 4.02 -1.67
N GLY A 706 -19.33 3.10 -2.05
CA GLY A 706 -19.66 1.91 -1.25
C GLY A 706 -18.41 1.08 -0.92
N GLU A 707 -17.48 1.00 -1.85
CA GLU A 707 -16.21 0.28 -1.68
C GLU A 707 -15.22 1.00 -0.78
N LEU A 708 -15.28 2.33 -0.74
CA LEU A 708 -14.58 3.10 0.30
C LEU A 708 -15.14 2.81 1.70
N VAL A 709 -16.46 2.59 1.85
CA VAL A 709 -17.06 2.18 3.12
C VAL A 709 -16.52 0.82 3.54
N ARG A 710 -16.52 -0.17 2.63
CA ARG A 710 -15.97 -1.50 2.88
C ARG A 710 -14.51 -1.45 3.31
N LEU A 711 -13.69 -0.65 2.61
CA LEU A 711 -12.30 -0.41 2.98
C LEU A 711 -12.18 0.09 4.43
N VAL A 712 -12.90 1.15 4.78
CA VAL A 712 -12.83 1.75 6.13
C VAL A 712 -13.29 0.75 7.21
N MET A 713 -14.33 -0.04 6.94
CA MET A 713 -14.81 -1.07 7.86
C MET A 713 -13.78 -2.19 8.05
N ALA A 714 -13.16 -2.67 6.97
CA ALA A 714 -12.10 -3.69 7.05
C ALA A 714 -10.85 -3.18 7.78
N LEU A 715 -10.47 -1.91 7.60
CA LEU A 715 -9.40 -1.29 8.37
C LEU A 715 -9.73 -1.27 9.88
N GLY A 716 -10.97 -0.95 10.25
CA GLY A 716 -11.42 -0.93 11.64
C GLY A 716 -11.48 -2.32 12.28
N GLU A 717 -11.97 -3.31 11.53
CA GLU A 717 -11.99 -4.71 11.96
C GLU A 717 -10.58 -5.24 12.20
N GLY A 718 -9.63 -4.96 11.32
CA GLY A 718 -8.25 -5.38 11.52
C GLY A 718 -7.61 -4.78 12.77
N VAL A 719 -7.98 -3.55 13.17
CA VAL A 719 -7.52 -2.94 14.44
C VAL A 719 -8.13 -3.66 15.65
N SER A 720 -9.43 -3.97 15.59
CA SER A 720 -10.11 -4.77 16.62
C SER A 720 -9.43 -6.14 16.79
N ASP A 721 -9.18 -6.83 15.68
CA ASP A 721 -8.57 -8.14 15.68
C ASP A 721 -7.13 -8.13 16.21
N VAL A 722 -6.31 -7.14 15.81
CA VAL A 722 -4.96 -6.98 16.35
C VAL A 722 -4.99 -6.70 17.86
N SER A 723 -5.92 -5.87 18.34
CA SER A 723 -6.09 -5.63 19.78
C SER A 723 -6.41 -6.92 20.53
N ARG A 724 -7.36 -7.71 20.02
CA ARG A 724 -7.76 -8.98 20.63
C ARG A 724 -6.62 -10.00 20.62
N LEU A 725 -5.84 -10.07 19.54
CA LEU A 725 -4.66 -10.93 19.46
C LEU A 725 -3.62 -10.54 20.53
N LYS A 726 -3.35 -9.26 20.71
CA LYS A 726 -2.45 -8.77 21.76
C LYS A 726 -2.95 -9.13 23.17
N ASP A 727 -4.25 -9.14 23.36
CA ASP A 727 -4.91 -9.52 24.61
C ASP A 727 -5.00 -11.05 24.82
N GLY A 728 -4.30 -11.84 23.99
CA GLY A 728 -4.25 -13.30 24.10
C GLY A 728 -5.46 -14.03 23.54
N CYS A 729 -6.37 -13.33 22.86
CA CYS A 729 -7.57 -13.92 22.29
C CYS A 729 -7.30 -14.66 20.96
N THR A 730 -8.18 -15.60 20.63
CA THR A 730 -8.21 -16.28 19.32
C THR A 730 -9.13 -15.54 18.35
N VAL A 731 -8.63 -15.24 17.14
CA VAL A 731 -9.35 -14.50 16.10
C VAL A 731 -9.55 -15.34 14.83
N THR A 732 -10.79 -15.44 14.35
CA THR A 732 -11.18 -16.19 13.15
C THR A 732 -10.48 -15.66 11.91
N VAL A 733 -10.03 -16.56 11.04
CA VAL A 733 -9.21 -16.19 9.88
C VAL A 733 -10.02 -15.80 8.65
N MET A 734 -10.95 -16.64 8.17
CA MET A 734 -11.69 -16.33 6.92
C MET A 734 -13.21 -16.44 7.02
N THR A 735 -13.77 -17.30 7.88
CA THR A 735 -15.23 -17.44 8.03
C THR A 735 -15.78 -16.36 8.97
N LYS A 736 -15.64 -15.09 8.59
CA LYS A 736 -16.30 -13.98 9.30
C LYS A 736 -17.79 -13.94 8.93
N THR A 737 -18.59 -13.62 9.93
CA THR A 737 -20.04 -13.49 9.95
C THR A 737 -20.38 -12.36 10.92
N ASP A 738 -21.64 -11.97 11.05
CA ASP A 738 -22.04 -10.96 12.05
C ASP A 738 -21.75 -11.39 13.51
N LEU A 739 -21.43 -12.66 13.77
CA LEU A 739 -21.12 -13.17 15.11
C LEU A 739 -19.66 -12.95 15.55
N ASN A 740 -18.75 -12.72 14.60
CA ASN A 740 -17.30 -12.57 14.83
C ASN A 740 -16.71 -11.38 14.06
N TRP A 741 -17.58 -10.51 13.54
CA TRP A 741 -17.26 -9.15 13.11
C TRP A 741 -17.49 -8.19 14.28
N HIS A 742 -16.43 -7.57 14.79
CA HIS A 742 -16.48 -6.84 16.07
C HIS A 742 -16.50 -5.33 15.89
N PHE A 743 -15.91 -4.81 14.82
CA PHE A 743 -15.94 -3.39 14.51
C PHE A 743 -17.32 -2.97 14.02
N SER A 744 -18.13 -2.51 14.96
CA SER A 744 -19.50 -2.07 14.72
C SER A 744 -19.74 -0.72 15.40
N PRO A 745 -19.22 0.38 14.83
CA PRO A 745 -19.41 1.69 15.42
C PRO A 745 -20.88 2.11 15.31
N LYS A 746 -21.61 2.00 16.44
CA LYS A 746 -23.06 2.20 16.46
C LYS A 746 -23.42 3.60 16.02
N GLY A 747 -24.23 3.71 14.97
CA GLY A 747 -24.74 4.98 14.47
C GLY A 747 -23.71 5.83 13.71
N ILE A 748 -22.44 5.44 13.61
CA ILE A 748 -21.45 6.23 12.87
C ILE A 748 -21.72 6.15 11.37
N PHE A 749 -21.93 4.95 10.83
CA PHE A 749 -22.25 4.80 9.40
C PHE A 749 -23.63 5.34 9.04
N ASP A 750 -24.57 5.34 10.00
CA ASP A 750 -25.87 6.00 9.84
C ASP A 750 -25.72 7.55 9.78
N GLN A 751 -24.76 8.11 10.52
CA GLN A 751 -24.45 9.56 10.57
C GLN A 751 -23.50 10.03 9.45
N ILE A 752 -22.79 9.11 8.77
CA ILE A 752 -21.89 9.45 7.65
C ILE A 752 -22.64 10.16 6.53
N ALA A 753 -23.95 9.91 6.36
CA ALA A 753 -24.80 10.62 5.42
C ALA A 753 -24.83 12.15 5.65
N ASP A 754 -24.64 12.60 6.89
CA ASP A 754 -24.61 14.02 7.27
C ASP A 754 -23.17 14.59 7.33
N GLY A 755 -22.15 13.76 7.08
CA GLY A 755 -20.73 14.10 7.23
C GLY A 755 -20.30 14.41 8.66
N VAL A 756 -21.14 14.06 9.63
CA VAL A 756 -20.84 14.15 11.05
C VAL A 756 -20.39 12.77 11.50
N VAL A 757 -19.09 12.54 11.60
CA VAL A 757 -18.58 11.36 12.30
C VAL A 757 -18.38 11.70 13.77
N GLY A 758 -19.21 11.09 14.62
CA GLY A 758 -19.07 11.07 16.08
C GLY A 758 -17.72 10.48 16.52
N GLU A 759 -17.48 10.38 17.83
CA GLU A 759 -16.29 9.70 18.34
C GLU A 759 -16.39 8.19 18.10
N ILE A 760 -15.33 7.61 17.49
CA ILE A 760 -15.10 6.16 17.54
C ILE A 760 -14.46 5.94 18.90
N SER A 761 -15.11 5.16 19.75
CA SER A 761 -14.68 4.85 21.11
C SER A 761 -14.09 3.44 21.19
N ASP A 762 -13.38 3.13 22.26
CA ASP A 762 -12.80 1.80 22.47
C ASP A 762 -13.85 0.67 22.40
N GLY A 763 -15.07 0.95 22.86
CA GLY A 763 -16.18 -0.02 22.82
C GLY A 763 -16.69 -0.35 21.41
N ASP A 764 -16.32 0.43 20.39
CA ASP A 764 -16.70 0.16 19.00
C ASP A 764 -15.79 -0.88 18.32
N PHE A 765 -14.65 -1.22 18.95
CA PHE A 765 -13.71 -2.25 18.49
C PHE A 765 -13.96 -3.62 19.16
N GLY A 766 -15.12 -3.82 19.78
CA GLY A 766 -15.49 -5.10 20.40
C GLY A 766 -14.95 -5.29 21.81
N VAL A 767 -15.26 -6.46 22.39
CA VAL A 767 -14.88 -6.84 23.76
C VAL A 767 -13.78 -7.90 23.68
N LYS A 768 -12.94 -7.97 24.71
CA LYS A 768 -11.96 -9.04 24.88
C LYS A 768 -12.65 -10.39 25.09
N ASP A 769 -12.89 -11.10 23.98
CA ASP A 769 -13.43 -12.46 23.96
C ASP A 769 -12.76 -13.31 22.89
N ASN A 770 -12.90 -14.63 22.99
CA ASN A 770 -12.40 -15.59 22.00
C ASN A 770 -13.46 -15.87 20.94
N ASP A 771 -13.06 -15.88 19.67
CA ASP A 771 -13.90 -16.43 18.61
C ASP A 771 -14.10 -17.94 18.81
N LYS A 772 -15.32 -18.42 18.51
CA LYS A 772 -15.75 -19.78 18.87
C LYS A 772 -15.20 -20.90 17.98
N VAL A 773 -14.67 -20.60 16.79
CA VAL A 773 -14.25 -21.60 15.79
C VAL A 773 -13.07 -21.11 14.95
N GLY A 774 -12.05 -21.96 14.75
CA GLY A 774 -11.05 -21.80 13.67
C GLY A 774 -10.16 -20.56 13.75
N GLY A 775 -9.96 -19.99 14.95
CA GLY A 775 -9.20 -18.77 15.15
C GLY A 775 -7.69 -18.99 15.31
N PHE A 776 -6.92 -17.96 14.95
CA PHE A 776 -5.49 -17.89 15.19
C PHE A 776 -5.23 -17.09 16.45
N THR A 777 -4.22 -17.51 17.20
CA THR A 777 -3.63 -16.75 18.29
C THR A 777 -2.53 -15.82 17.75
N TYR A 778 -2.10 -14.86 18.56
CA TYR A 778 -0.95 -14.01 18.23
C TYR A 778 0.32 -14.83 17.93
N LYS A 779 0.54 -15.91 18.70
CA LYS A 779 1.66 -16.85 18.49
C LYS A 779 1.61 -17.55 17.13
N ASP A 780 0.41 -17.83 16.61
CA ASP A 780 0.26 -18.46 15.28
C ASP A 780 0.73 -17.55 14.14
N TYR A 781 0.49 -16.23 14.22
CA TYR A 781 1.03 -15.29 13.24
C TYR A 781 2.55 -15.24 13.28
N LEU A 782 3.14 -15.25 14.48
CA LEU A 782 4.60 -15.29 14.63
C LEU A 782 5.21 -16.54 14.03
N ARG A 783 4.61 -17.71 14.28
CA ARG A 783 5.02 -18.97 13.65
C ARG A 783 5.06 -18.83 12.12
N LEU A 784 4.08 -18.18 11.52
CA LEU A 784 4.09 -17.97 10.07
C LEU A 784 5.17 -16.98 9.63
N PHE A 785 5.42 -15.91 10.39
CA PHE A 785 6.44 -14.92 10.05
C PHE A 785 7.87 -15.44 10.21
N LEU A 786 8.09 -16.40 11.11
CA LEU A 786 9.37 -17.08 11.28
C LEU A 786 9.72 -17.96 10.07
N LEU A 787 8.73 -18.53 9.36
CA LEU A 787 8.97 -19.28 8.11
C LEU A 787 9.64 -18.40 7.02
N LEU A 788 9.40 -17.09 7.07
CA LEU A 788 9.97 -16.10 6.14
C LEU A 788 11.47 -15.87 6.37
N LYS A 789 12.01 -16.25 7.52
CA LYS A 789 13.42 -16.01 7.86
C LYS A 789 14.29 -17.14 7.31
N SER A 790 15.51 -16.80 6.88
CA SER A 790 16.47 -17.82 6.45
C SER A 790 16.93 -18.66 7.65
N ASP A 791 17.22 -19.93 7.42
CA ASP A 791 17.60 -20.88 8.48
C ASP A 791 18.79 -20.39 9.29
N SER A 792 19.79 -19.82 8.62
CA SER A 792 20.98 -19.26 9.26
C SER A 792 20.67 -18.03 10.13
N ALA A 793 19.77 -17.15 9.67
CA ALA A 793 19.40 -15.95 10.43
C ALA A 793 18.55 -16.30 11.64
N LEU A 794 17.59 -17.22 11.47
CA LEU A 794 16.75 -17.71 12.56
C LEU A 794 17.60 -18.43 13.61
N ALA A 795 18.40 -19.42 13.21
CA ALA A 795 19.26 -20.17 14.12
C ALA A 795 20.24 -19.28 14.89
N LYS A 796 20.82 -18.25 14.23
CA LYS A 796 21.68 -17.27 14.90
C LYS A 796 20.91 -16.46 15.96
N ARG A 797 19.72 -15.97 15.62
CA ARG A 797 18.88 -15.20 16.57
C ARG A 797 18.40 -16.07 17.73
N THR A 798 18.09 -17.34 17.47
CA THR A 798 17.79 -18.36 18.50
C THR A 798 18.98 -18.57 19.42
N ALA A 799 20.20 -18.74 18.87
CA ALA A 799 21.42 -18.82 19.65
C ALA A 799 21.62 -17.58 20.55
N ASP A 800 21.41 -16.39 19.99
CA ASP A 800 21.52 -15.13 20.74
C ASP A 800 20.55 -15.07 21.92
N LEU A 801 19.29 -15.47 21.73
CA LEU A 801 18.31 -15.52 22.81
C LEU A 801 18.66 -16.55 23.88
N ILE A 802 19.14 -17.73 23.49
CA ILE A 802 19.59 -18.77 24.42
C ILE A 802 20.69 -18.23 25.32
N GLU A 803 21.71 -17.60 24.74
CA GLU A 803 22.82 -17.00 25.50
C GLU A 803 22.33 -15.93 26.48
N LEU A 804 21.42 -15.06 26.05
CA LEU A 804 20.84 -14.01 26.89
C LEU A 804 20.04 -14.59 28.05
N ASN A 805 19.17 -15.56 27.78
CA ASN A 805 18.29 -16.14 28.79
C ASN A 805 19.04 -17.04 29.78
N VAL A 806 20.00 -17.83 29.28
CA VAL A 806 20.90 -18.61 30.13
C VAL A 806 21.70 -17.68 31.06
N THR A 807 22.24 -16.58 30.54
CA THR A 807 22.94 -15.57 31.35
C THR A 807 22.00 -14.94 32.36
N ASN A 808 20.78 -14.57 31.95
CA ASN A 808 19.75 -13.96 32.81
C ASN A 808 19.41 -14.86 34.00
N TYR A 809 19.24 -16.16 33.75
CA TYR A 809 18.93 -17.15 34.78
C TYR A 809 20.13 -17.43 35.69
N LYS A 810 21.31 -17.67 35.12
CA LYS A 810 22.56 -17.99 35.85
C LYS A 810 22.96 -16.88 36.81
N GLU A 811 22.93 -15.63 36.33
CA GLU A 811 23.34 -14.44 37.11
C GLU A 811 22.17 -13.82 37.90
N LYS A 812 20.99 -14.45 37.86
CA LYS A 812 19.76 -13.99 38.55
C LYS A 812 19.37 -12.55 38.21
N ILE A 813 19.64 -12.11 36.98
CA ILE A 813 19.39 -10.74 36.53
C ILE A 813 17.88 -10.44 36.61
N GLY A 814 17.04 -11.40 36.25
CA GLY A 814 15.59 -11.28 36.30
C GLY A 814 14.99 -11.04 37.69
N GLU A 815 15.73 -11.24 38.78
CA GLU A 815 15.30 -10.96 40.16
C GLU A 815 15.35 -9.46 40.50
N ASN A 816 15.96 -8.62 39.67
CA ASN A 816 16.00 -7.17 39.90
C ASN A 816 14.62 -6.52 39.74
N SER A 817 14.28 -5.62 40.66
CA SER A 817 12.94 -5.03 40.82
C SER A 817 12.51 -4.09 39.70
N ASP A 818 13.44 -3.49 38.96
CA ASP A 818 13.13 -2.59 37.84
C ASP A 818 13.93 -2.94 36.58
N ARG A 819 13.38 -2.57 35.42
CA ARG A 819 13.93 -2.91 34.10
C ARG A 819 15.35 -2.34 33.89
N SER A 820 15.59 -1.09 34.32
CA SER A 820 16.88 -0.43 34.11
C SER A 820 18.01 -1.12 34.89
N ALA A 821 17.70 -1.64 36.08
CA ALA A 821 18.61 -2.47 36.86
C ALA A 821 18.92 -3.80 36.14
N ARG A 822 17.91 -4.45 35.54
CA ARG A 822 18.12 -5.67 34.72
C ARG A 822 19.04 -5.41 33.53
N GLU A 823 18.81 -4.34 32.79
CA GLU A 823 19.62 -3.94 31.64
C GLU A 823 21.07 -3.65 32.04
N SER A 824 21.27 -2.92 33.15
CA SER A 824 22.61 -2.62 33.68
C SER A 824 23.34 -3.86 34.17
N ALA A 825 22.63 -4.79 34.82
CA ALA A 825 23.20 -6.05 35.29
C ALA A 825 23.59 -6.98 34.13
N MET A 826 22.75 -7.07 33.08
CA MET A 826 23.07 -7.83 31.87
C MET A 826 24.29 -7.27 31.14
N ALA A 827 24.40 -5.94 31.03
CA ALA A 827 25.57 -5.29 30.41
C ALA A 827 26.88 -5.53 31.19
N ALA A 828 26.80 -5.79 32.50
CA ALA A 828 27.95 -6.05 33.36
C ALA A 828 28.32 -7.54 33.48
N ALA A 829 27.41 -8.45 33.12
CA ALA A 829 27.61 -9.89 33.23
C ALA A 829 28.53 -10.44 32.13
N GLU A 830 29.32 -11.48 32.45
CA GLU A 830 30.01 -12.28 31.42
C GLU A 830 28.96 -13.17 30.73
N ARG A 831 28.55 -12.78 29.51
CA ARG A 831 27.56 -13.51 28.73
C ARG A 831 28.05 -14.94 28.47
N VAL A 832 27.14 -15.89 28.64
CA VAL A 832 27.36 -17.28 28.22
C VAL A 832 27.60 -17.31 26.71
N ASP A 833 28.68 -17.98 26.31
CA ASP A 833 29.16 -18.01 24.93
C ASP A 833 29.04 -19.44 24.39
N LEU A 834 28.10 -19.65 23.47
CA LEU A 834 27.84 -20.98 22.87
C LEU A 834 29.03 -21.50 22.05
N ARG A 835 30.03 -20.67 21.73
CA ARG A 835 31.31 -21.14 21.17
C ARG A 835 32.07 -22.07 22.09
N LYS A 836 31.92 -21.86 23.40
CA LYS A 836 32.55 -22.68 24.44
C LYS A 836 31.79 -23.98 24.68
N ALA A 837 30.55 -24.11 24.17
CA ALA A 837 29.74 -25.32 24.29
C ALA A 837 30.16 -26.32 23.20
N ILE A 838 31.21 -27.09 23.49
CA ILE A 838 31.78 -28.07 22.57
C ILE A 838 30.82 -29.27 22.47
N THR A 839 30.54 -29.70 21.25
CA THR A 839 29.65 -30.85 21.00
C THR A 839 30.41 -32.08 20.56
N ASP A 840 31.55 -31.89 19.87
CA ASP A 840 32.41 -32.96 19.38
C ASP A 840 33.88 -32.68 19.75
N PHE A 841 34.61 -33.73 20.12
CA PHE A 841 36.05 -33.66 20.37
C PHE A 841 36.76 -34.93 19.93
N SER A 842 38.08 -34.85 19.82
CA SER A 842 38.97 -35.99 19.63
C SER A 842 39.86 -36.17 20.85
N VAL A 843 40.03 -37.42 21.27
CA VAL A 843 40.95 -37.80 22.34
C VAL A 843 42.06 -38.65 21.75
N THR A 844 43.30 -38.25 21.98
CA THR A 844 44.49 -39.00 21.56
C THR A 844 45.32 -39.35 22.79
N THR A 845 45.46 -40.66 23.00
CA THR A 845 46.20 -41.24 24.12
C THR A 845 47.49 -41.86 23.61
N THR A 846 48.59 -41.43 24.21
CA THR A 846 49.94 -41.94 23.94
C THR A 846 50.48 -42.62 25.19
N VAL A 847 50.90 -43.88 25.06
CA VAL A 847 51.51 -44.66 26.15
C VAL A 847 52.69 -45.47 25.62
N ASP A 848 53.82 -45.46 26.32
CA ASP A 848 54.96 -46.31 26.00
C ASP A 848 54.76 -47.73 26.57
N LEU A 849 54.50 -48.70 25.69
CA LEU A 849 54.39 -50.10 26.09
C LEU A 849 55.77 -50.75 26.15
N LYS A 850 56.18 -51.20 27.33
CA LYS A 850 57.38 -52.04 27.49
C LYS A 850 57.13 -53.47 26.99
N MET A 851 57.94 -53.88 26.01
CA MET A 851 57.90 -55.24 25.46
C MET A 851 58.41 -56.23 26.50
N LEU A 852 57.76 -57.38 26.70
CA LEU A 852 58.22 -58.38 27.69
C LEU A 852 59.43 -59.14 27.17
N PHE A 853 59.35 -59.70 25.97
CA PHE A 853 60.43 -60.50 25.39
C PHE A 853 61.49 -59.62 24.72
N LEU A 854 61.07 -58.64 23.93
CA LEU A 854 62.01 -57.77 23.21
C LEU A 854 62.81 -56.85 24.13
N SER A 855 62.36 -56.54 25.35
CA SER A 855 63.15 -55.78 26.32
C SER A 855 64.14 -56.63 27.15
N MET A 856 64.09 -57.96 27.03
CA MET A 856 65.02 -58.83 27.77
C MET A 856 66.47 -58.61 27.31
N PRO A 857 67.47 -58.79 28.20
CA PRO A 857 68.89 -58.65 27.85
C PRO A 857 69.32 -59.51 26.66
N VAL A 858 68.66 -60.64 26.43
CA VAL A 858 68.94 -61.55 25.30
C VAL A 858 68.50 -60.92 23.96
N ALA A 859 67.32 -60.31 23.90
CA ALA A 859 66.82 -59.64 22.70
C ALA A 859 67.54 -58.31 22.46
N GLN A 860 67.88 -57.58 23.52
CA GLN A 860 68.58 -56.29 23.47
C GLN A 860 70.05 -56.38 23.02
N LYS A 861 70.64 -57.58 22.93
CA LYS A 861 71.94 -57.79 22.27
C LYS A 861 71.89 -57.56 20.76
N GLY A 862 70.70 -57.63 20.16
CA GLY A 862 70.48 -57.43 18.73
C GLY A 862 71.07 -58.53 17.84
N VAL A 863 70.76 -58.47 16.55
CA VAL A 863 71.34 -59.34 15.52
C VAL A 863 71.96 -58.45 14.44
N ASN A 864 73.24 -58.66 14.11
CA ASN A 864 73.98 -57.84 13.14
C ASN A 864 73.91 -56.32 13.39
N GLY A 865 73.97 -55.91 14.67
CA GLY A 865 73.93 -54.51 15.07
C GLY A 865 72.53 -53.89 15.11
N VAL A 866 71.47 -54.64 14.78
CA VAL A 866 70.08 -54.18 14.87
C VAL A 866 69.49 -54.65 16.20
N VAL A 867 69.14 -53.70 17.07
CA VAL A 867 68.54 -53.96 18.38
C VAL A 867 67.02 -53.74 18.28
N PRO A 868 66.19 -54.72 18.67
CA PRO A 868 64.74 -54.54 18.67
C PRO A 868 64.32 -53.50 19.72
N PRO A 869 63.23 -52.76 19.49
CA PRO A 869 62.75 -51.75 20.42
C PRO A 869 62.34 -52.40 21.76
N GLY A 870 62.90 -51.92 22.86
CA GLY A 870 62.54 -52.37 24.21
C GLY A 870 61.20 -51.80 24.70
N THR A 871 60.82 -50.65 24.16
CA THR A 871 59.52 -49.99 24.35
C THR A 871 58.93 -49.64 22.98
N LYS A 872 57.60 -49.63 22.89
CA LYS A 872 56.87 -49.22 21.70
C LYS A 872 55.79 -48.23 22.09
N GLU A 873 55.88 -47.03 21.55
CA GLU A 873 54.83 -46.03 21.66
C GLU A 873 53.56 -46.55 20.99
N LEU A 874 52.45 -46.50 21.74
CA LEU A 874 51.10 -46.73 21.27
C LEU A 874 50.37 -45.39 21.24
N VAL A 875 49.86 -45.03 20.07
CA VAL A 875 49.00 -43.86 19.87
C VAL A 875 47.63 -44.35 19.42
N VAL A 876 46.60 -43.98 20.16
CA VAL A 876 45.20 -44.29 19.84
C VAL A 876 44.39 -43.02 19.89
N THR A 877 43.70 -42.71 18.79
CA THR A 877 42.83 -41.55 18.65
C THR A 877 41.40 -42.01 18.43
N ASP A 878 40.47 -41.49 19.22
CA ASP A 878 39.03 -41.69 19.06
C ASP A 878 38.31 -40.34 18.93
N TYR A 879 37.21 -40.34 18.18
CA TYR A 879 36.35 -39.17 17.97
C TYR A 879 34.99 -39.42 18.62
N ARG A 880 34.49 -38.43 19.36
CA ARG A 880 33.21 -38.55 20.07
C ARG A 880 32.47 -37.22 20.10
N GLY A 881 31.14 -37.29 20.10
CA GLY A 881 30.25 -36.14 20.20
C GLY A 881 28.80 -36.56 20.43
N TYR A 882 27.91 -35.57 20.54
CA TYR A 882 26.46 -35.77 20.82
C TYR A 882 25.65 -36.23 19.60
#